data_AF-A0A835ZBK9-F1
#
_entry.id   AF-A0A835ZBK9-F1
#
_cell.length_a   1.000
_cell.length_b   1.000
_cell.length_c   1.000
_cell.angle_alpha   90.00
_cell.angle_beta   90.00
_cell.angle_gamma   90.00
#
_symmetry.space_group_name_H-M   'P 1'
#
loop_
_entity.id
_entity.type
_entity.pdbx_description
1 polymer ?
#
loop_
_entity_poly.entity_id
_entity_poly.type
_entity_poly.pdbx_seq_one_letter_code
_entity_poly.pdbx_strand_id
1 'polypeptide(L)'
;MEAQEPDDFVKQKYSRDDETPKPWPISKLADYKPDDMGFYAASEFGVLTKLIQQPKHMKFPHYVRISRNHFDRGWGFKTYRRIKNVIVLLDWTPESPPLVAAGTQQSITGTSQAAAAALAAAIANRKVTPEQEQRLRKAFGMYDGDGDGRLNQHEFTDVLRALDVGVDDPGTGVQTLMSVARDAGVSTPLVAFDQVKEMMRRQAYIQVERGRTFVALCLAEAESLRGVLHLMQSAGQPLVYTMPAAVCMRLTNGVVLDDSVGYAAPGKYQLSVVEQCFRFMDSEVNYNETEVAMLLRGVQDNDRYLREAWFMDVRACRRRVQGPVGNMPVARMFALPDEYHLLDYRATISAVKRYFKAKRLVARDAFAAFNSSHSGALTCSELYGGLVWLGMRADPALVHDIVRTVDLNSDGYVSWDEFKKAFGEPDEDADGDADARNRWPTFEGLGEGGDAGGFTVPPKPMAELYEQYSAAKVKDLGSVQTVEEMKAERLEAFKVKVQKHEKLDRVWTTHGTGARAKASIWAPDVGAKKLMTRNRIRVVLGHFARPGLSGFGRKDADIEPLVVEVTDTGKSGLTKGKKLDVIVDTLFPHPVRFREVWKQEGGDKPLYVWRPVPPSSAFVVLGMIATTSEEQPSLDSVRCIPRRWAKPAEVPPKKIWDDSGTGGRPGSFWLVNSMHCLHAFIGHDSPPPDDLFDLKNHRFFLSHEEVADIEASNGPAGGGGQGGGAPSAAALGGSSSSLGGGSAAGASFRVGSLSSE
;
A
#
# COMPACT_ATOMS: atom_id res chain seq x y z
N MET A 1 -15.60 17.39 16.43
CA MET A 1 -14.13 17.40 16.56
C MET A 1 -13.77 17.30 18.04
N GLU A 2 -13.75 16.09 18.58
CA GLU A 2 -12.63 15.80 19.48
C GLU A 2 -11.49 15.47 18.53
N ALA A 3 -10.39 16.22 18.62
CA ALA A 3 -9.19 15.82 17.91
C ALA A 3 -8.79 14.45 18.46
N GLN A 4 -8.50 13.50 17.58
CA GLN A 4 -7.83 12.27 17.99
C GLN A 4 -6.52 12.71 18.65
N GLU A 5 -6.40 12.52 19.97
CA GLU A 5 -5.21 12.98 20.70
C GLU A 5 -3.99 12.33 20.03
N PRO A 6 -3.03 13.13 19.51
CA PRO A 6 -1.87 12.57 18.82
C PRO A 6 -1.11 11.69 19.80
N ASP A 7 -0.70 10.49 19.37
CA ASP A 7 -0.04 9.48 20.20
C ASP A 7 0.92 10.13 21.21
N ASP A 8 0.50 10.17 22.48
CA ASP A 8 1.16 11.01 23.50
C ASP A 8 2.61 10.55 23.64
N PHE A 9 3.53 11.43 23.24
CA PHE A 9 4.94 11.12 23.00
C PHE A 9 5.51 10.34 24.17
N VAL A 10 6.02 9.12 23.92
CA VAL A 10 6.55 8.24 24.96
C VAL A 10 7.57 9.01 25.81
N LYS A 11 7.19 9.28 27.06
CA LYS A 11 7.94 10.13 28.01
C LYS A 11 9.16 9.36 28.55
N GLN A 12 10.13 9.13 27.67
CA GLN A 12 11.42 8.56 28.02
C GLN A 12 12.31 9.61 28.71
N LYS A 13 13.23 9.17 29.58
CA LYS A 13 14.17 10.03 30.30
C LYS A 13 15.35 10.40 29.40
N TYR A 14 15.10 11.31 28.46
CA TYR A 14 16.10 11.79 27.50
C TYR A 14 17.26 12.51 28.22
N SER A 15 18.50 12.13 27.92
CA SER A 15 19.71 12.82 28.40
C SER A 15 20.12 13.94 27.43
N ARG A 16 20.81 14.96 27.97
CA ARG A 16 21.46 16.05 27.21
C ARG A 16 22.97 16.14 27.43
N ASP A 17 23.55 15.13 28.06
CA ASP A 17 24.98 15.09 28.40
C ASP A 17 25.83 15.01 27.13
N ASP A 18 27.02 15.59 27.10
CA ASP A 18 27.92 15.61 25.93
C ASP A 18 27.37 16.25 24.63
N GLU A 19 26.26 17.00 24.66
CA GLU A 19 25.66 17.66 23.47
C GLU A 19 26.51 18.80 22.85
N THR A 20 27.52 19.28 23.56
CA THR A 20 28.36 20.42 23.14
C THR A 20 29.16 20.10 21.87
N PRO A 21 29.07 20.91 20.79
CA PRO A 21 29.85 20.69 19.58
C PRO A 21 31.35 20.66 19.86
N LYS A 22 32.04 19.63 19.33
CA LYS A 22 33.49 19.46 19.44
C LYS A 22 34.12 19.94 18.12
N PRO A 23 34.98 20.98 18.12
CA PRO A 23 35.55 21.54 16.89
C PRO A 23 36.49 20.55 16.19
N TRP A 24 36.72 20.79 14.90
CA TRP A 24 37.70 20.11 14.06
C TRP A 24 38.40 21.13 13.14
N PRO A 25 39.68 20.94 12.75
CA PRO A 25 40.40 21.93 11.94
C PRO A 25 40.00 21.85 10.46
N ILE A 26 39.72 22.99 9.82
CA ILE A 26 39.34 23.07 8.40
C ILE A 26 40.45 22.54 7.47
N SER A 27 41.71 22.64 7.88
CA SER A 27 42.85 22.03 7.17
C SER A 27 42.72 20.52 7.01
N LYS A 28 41.88 19.82 7.79
CA LYS A 28 41.62 18.38 7.62
C LYS A 28 40.79 18.02 6.39
N LEU A 29 40.15 18.99 5.73
CA LEU A 29 39.50 18.78 4.43
C LEU A 29 40.52 18.41 3.33
N ALA A 30 41.79 18.82 3.46
CA ALA A 30 42.89 18.44 2.57
C ALA A 30 43.37 16.99 2.76
N ASP A 31 43.28 16.44 3.98
CA ASP A 31 43.85 15.13 4.33
C ASP A 31 43.01 13.94 3.81
N TYR A 32 41.77 14.19 3.36
CA TYR A 32 40.74 13.20 3.01
C TYR A 32 40.61 12.04 4.03
N LYS A 33 40.61 12.39 5.33
CA LYS A 33 40.38 11.48 6.46
C LYS A 33 39.13 11.90 7.22
N PRO A 34 37.94 11.36 6.89
CA PRO A 34 36.69 11.73 7.53
C PRO A 34 36.71 11.53 9.05
N ASP A 35 37.35 10.46 9.54
CA ASP A 35 37.40 10.13 10.97
C ASP A 35 38.18 11.16 11.81
N ASP A 36 39.20 11.83 11.25
CA ASP A 36 39.95 12.91 11.92
C ASP A 36 39.05 14.11 12.28
N MET A 37 37.98 14.33 11.49
CA MET A 37 36.96 15.36 11.72
C MET A 37 35.75 14.84 12.52
N GLY A 38 35.71 13.53 12.78
CA GLY A 38 34.57 12.85 13.42
C GLY A 38 33.39 12.58 12.48
N PHE A 39 33.66 12.47 11.17
CA PHE A 39 32.66 12.12 10.14
C PHE A 39 32.63 10.61 9.90
N TYR A 40 31.77 9.92 10.65
CA TYR A 40 31.64 8.46 10.59
C TYR A 40 30.65 8.03 9.47
N ALA A 41 30.70 6.76 9.06
CA ALA A 41 29.80 6.26 8.01
C ALA A 41 28.35 6.26 8.49
N ALA A 42 27.39 6.71 7.66
CA ALA A 42 25.97 6.66 8.04
C ALA A 42 25.50 5.24 8.38
N SER A 43 26.18 4.21 7.85
CA SER A 43 25.96 2.80 8.20
C SER A 43 26.20 2.45 9.68
N GLU A 44 26.97 3.24 10.42
CA GLU A 44 27.21 3.06 11.86
C GLU A 44 26.19 3.83 12.72
N PHE A 45 25.27 4.58 12.12
CA PHE A 45 24.25 5.31 12.86
C PHE A 45 23.16 4.36 13.33
N GLY A 46 22.82 4.47 14.61
CA GLY A 46 21.80 3.67 15.29
C GLY A 46 21.39 4.36 16.58
N VAL A 47 20.15 4.12 17.00
CA VAL A 47 19.51 4.84 18.10
C VAL A 47 18.97 3.87 19.15
N LEU A 48 18.96 4.30 20.41
CA LEU A 48 18.44 3.51 21.53
C LEU A 48 16.97 3.84 21.75
N THR A 49 16.07 2.89 21.47
CA THR A 49 14.62 3.03 21.73
C THR A 49 14.14 2.19 22.91
N LYS A 50 14.91 1.18 23.36
CA LYS A 50 14.64 0.36 24.55
C LYS A 50 15.95 -0.02 25.26
N LEU A 51 16.00 0.09 26.59
CA LEU A 51 17.18 -0.14 27.45
C LEU A 51 17.94 -1.48 27.28
N ILE A 52 17.32 -2.51 26.69
CA ILE A 52 17.89 -3.86 26.52
C ILE A 52 18.12 -4.20 25.02
N GLN A 53 17.69 -3.32 24.11
CA GLN A 53 17.81 -3.54 22.67
C GLN A 53 19.10 -2.88 22.15
N GLN A 54 19.91 -3.64 21.39
CA GLN A 54 21.03 -3.04 20.65
C GLN A 54 20.51 -2.05 19.60
N PRO A 55 21.22 -0.93 19.34
CA PRO A 55 20.90 -0.05 18.23
C PRO A 55 20.80 -0.81 16.91
N LYS A 56 19.71 -0.60 16.16
CA LYS A 56 19.62 -1.09 14.79
C LYS A 56 20.53 -0.23 13.91
N HIS A 57 21.26 -0.89 13.02
CA HIS A 57 22.12 -0.27 12.02
C HIS A 57 21.66 -0.70 10.63
N MET A 58 21.76 0.19 9.65
CA MET A 58 21.34 -0.04 8.28
C MET A 58 22.45 0.45 7.33
N LYS A 59 22.82 -0.33 6.32
CA LYS A 59 23.83 0.06 5.32
C LYS A 59 23.33 1.24 4.51
N PHE A 60 24.17 2.25 4.38
CA PHE A 60 24.04 3.35 3.42
C PHE A 60 25.22 3.33 2.45
N PRO A 61 25.16 4.07 1.32
CA PRO A 61 26.30 4.19 0.41
C PRO A 61 27.53 4.75 1.13
N HIS A 62 28.72 4.25 0.79
CA HIS A 62 29.97 4.57 1.51
C HIS A 62 30.36 6.07 1.51
N TYR A 63 29.81 6.86 0.59
CA TYR A 63 29.96 8.31 0.50
C TYR A 63 28.96 9.08 1.38
N VAL A 64 28.03 8.43 2.06
CA VAL A 64 27.05 9.06 2.97
C VAL A 64 27.56 8.96 4.41
N ARG A 65 27.74 10.11 5.06
CA ARG A 65 28.35 10.25 6.40
C ARG A 65 27.56 11.16 7.32
N ILE A 66 27.85 11.07 8.61
CA ILE A 66 27.24 11.91 9.66
C ILE A 66 28.36 12.48 10.54
N SER A 67 28.27 13.77 10.89
CA SER A 67 29.16 14.36 11.90
C SER A 67 28.78 13.87 13.30
N ARG A 68 29.79 13.53 14.12
CA ARG A 68 29.60 13.28 15.57
C ARG A 68 28.88 14.44 16.31
N ASN A 69 28.95 15.66 15.77
CA ASN A 69 28.28 16.83 16.33
C ASN A 69 26.80 16.90 15.92
N HIS A 70 26.39 16.20 14.86
CA HIS A 70 24.97 15.92 14.58
C HIS A 70 24.43 14.86 15.56
N PHE A 71 25.12 13.70 15.65
CA PHE A 71 24.81 12.64 16.59
C PHE A 71 26.07 11.85 17.00
N ASP A 72 26.34 11.67 18.30
CA ASP A 72 27.47 10.85 18.76
C ASP A 72 27.05 9.38 18.84
N ARG A 73 27.71 8.51 18.06
CA ARG A 73 27.47 7.05 18.04
C ARG A 73 27.56 6.39 19.43
N GLY A 74 28.32 6.97 20.36
CA GLY A 74 28.40 6.50 21.75
C GLY A 74 27.11 6.66 22.57
N TRP A 75 26.17 7.50 22.13
CA TRP A 75 24.88 7.69 22.83
C TRP A 75 23.94 6.49 22.68
N GLY A 76 23.96 5.82 21.51
CA GLY A 76 23.12 4.65 21.21
C GLY A 76 23.32 3.48 22.18
N PHE A 77 24.45 3.44 22.91
CA PHE A 77 24.75 2.37 23.88
C PHE A 77 24.50 2.76 25.33
N LYS A 78 24.02 3.99 25.61
CA LYS A 78 24.00 4.56 26.98
C LYS A 78 22.66 5.16 27.40
N THR A 79 22.01 5.94 26.53
CA THR A 79 20.89 6.79 26.93
C THR A 79 19.91 7.03 25.79
N TYR A 80 18.62 7.19 26.11
CA TYR A 80 17.63 7.73 25.18
C TYR A 80 18.02 9.16 24.78
N ARG A 81 18.05 9.44 23.47
CA ARG A 81 18.38 10.77 22.93
C ARG A 81 17.34 11.27 21.95
N ARG A 82 17.23 12.60 21.85
CA ARG A 82 16.48 13.29 20.80
C ARG A 82 17.42 13.55 19.63
N ILE A 83 16.95 13.31 18.41
CA ILE A 83 17.76 13.45 17.20
C ILE A 83 17.54 14.85 16.61
N LYS A 84 18.61 15.48 16.14
CA LYS A 84 18.56 16.77 15.41
C LYS A 84 17.98 16.56 14.01
N ASN A 85 17.33 17.57 13.45
CA ASN A 85 16.94 17.49 12.04
C ASN A 85 18.21 17.45 11.16
N VAL A 86 18.16 16.73 10.06
CA VAL A 86 19.15 16.84 8.97
C VAL A 86 18.69 18.01 8.11
N ILE A 87 19.48 19.08 8.05
CA ILE A 87 19.12 20.33 7.35
C ILE A 87 20.20 20.70 6.34
N VAL A 88 21.47 20.76 6.79
CA VAL A 88 22.61 21.11 5.93
C VAL A 88 23.48 19.89 5.69
N LEU A 89 23.78 19.66 4.42
CA LEU A 89 24.70 18.64 3.93
C LEU A 89 25.97 19.32 3.42
N LEU A 90 27.12 18.80 3.83
CA LEU A 90 28.43 19.13 3.27
C LEU A 90 28.76 18.13 2.17
N ASP A 91 28.74 18.58 0.93
CA ASP A 91 29.36 17.92 -0.22
C ASP A 91 30.86 18.26 -0.22
N TRP A 92 31.73 17.26 -0.26
CA TRP A 92 33.17 17.41 -0.11
C TRP A 92 33.94 16.48 -1.04
N THR A 93 34.92 17.04 -1.74
CA THR A 93 35.82 16.36 -2.68
C THR A 93 37.27 16.82 -2.49
N PRO A 94 38.26 15.92 -2.49
CA PRO A 94 39.66 16.29 -2.68
C PRO A 94 39.85 16.68 -4.16
N GLU A 95 40.50 17.80 -4.43
CA GLU A 95 40.46 18.42 -5.77
C GLU A 95 41.37 17.72 -6.81
N SER A 96 42.15 16.71 -6.41
CA SER A 96 43.01 15.96 -7.33
C SER A 96 43.37 14.56 -6.81
N PRO A 97 43.52 13.55 -7.69
CA PRO A 97 43.21 13.57 -9.12
C PRO A 97 41.68 13.53 -9.40
N PRO A 98 41.25 13.91 -10.62
CA PRO A 98 39.90 14.42 -10.88
C PRO A 98 38.76 13.40 -10.67
N LEU A 99 37.52 13.90 -10.72
CA LEU A 99 36.28 13.09 -10.65
C LEU A 99 36.18 12.14 -11.85
N VAL A 100 36.84 10.98 -11.75
CA VAL A 100 36.84 9.95 -12.78
C VAL A 100 35.52 9.17 -12.73
N ALA A 101 34.65 9.36 -13.73
CA ALA A 101 33.54 8.46 -14.01
C ALA A 101 34.07 7.03 -14.17
N ALA A 102 33.37 6.04 -13.61
CA ALA A 102 33.98 4.78 -13.13
C ALA A 102 34.73 3.87 -14.15
N GLY A 103 34.76 4.21 -15.45
CA GLY A 103 35.34 3.40 -16.53
C GLY A 103 36.80 3.69 -16.94
N THR A 104 37.40 4.84 -16.62
CA THR A 104 38.78 5.16 -17.06
C THR A 104 39.86 4.72 -16.08
N GLN A 105 40.80 3.89 -16.56
CA GLN A 105 41.93 3.39 -15.77
C GLN A 105 43.08 4.42 -15.72
N GLN A 106 43.26 5.09 -14.58
CA GLN A 106 44.53 5.72 -14.22
C GLN A 106 44.76 5.71 -12.70
N SER A 107 46.03 5.76 -12.29
CA SER A 107 46.51 5.45 -10.94
C SER A 107 46.29 6.60 -9.95
N ILE A 108 45.72 6.30 -8.78
CA ILE A 108 45.61 7.20 -7.62
C ILE A 108 45.92 6.40 -6.34
N THR A 109 46.77 6.95 -5.47
CA THR A 109 47.33 6.26 -4.29
C THR A 109 46.60 6.57 -2.98
N GLY A 110 46.43 5.55 -2.13
CA GLY A 110 46.23 5.72 -0.67
C GLY A 110 44.77 5.91 -0.22
N THR A 111 44.35 5.10 0.75
CA THR A 111 43.03 5.03 1.45
C THR A 111 41.76 5.02 0.58
N SER A 112 41.55 5.97 -0.33
CA SER A 112 40.46 5.96 -1.32
C SER A 112 40.49 4.69 -2.19
N GLN A 113 41.70 4.23 -2.53
CA GLN A 113 41.93 3.02 -3.33
C GLN A 113 41.41 1.74 -2.63
N ALA A 114 41.45 1.67 -1.29
CA ALA A 114 40.95 0.52 -0.54
C ALA A 114 39.42 0.50 -0.49
N ALA A 115 38.76 1.65 -0.28
CA ALA A 115 37.30 1.76 -0.34
C ALA A 115 36.77 1.53 -1.76
N ALA A 116 37.44 2.09 -2.78
CA ALA A 116 37.09 1.87 -4.18
C ALA A 116 37.32 0.41 -4.62
N ALA A 117 38.41 -0.23 -4.18
CA ALA A 117 38.65 -1.66 -4.43
C ALA A 117 37.66 -2.55 -3.68
N ALA A 118 37.28 -2.21 -2.45
CA ALA A 118 36.25 -2.95 -1.70
C ALA A 118 34.86 -2.81 -2.37
N LEU A 119 34.50 -1.62 -2.87
CA LEU A 119 33.28 -1.42 -3.65
C LEU A 119 33.34 -2.18 -4.98
N ALA A 120 34.44 -2.09 -5.73
CA ALA A 120 34.62 -2.81 -6.98
C ALA A 120 34.58 -4.35 -6.76
N ALA A 121 35.16 -4.84 -5.67
CA ALA A 121 35.09 -6.24 -5.27
C ALA A 121 33.68 -6.65 -4.82
N ALA A 122 32.94 -5.79 -4.11
CA ALA A 122 31.55 -6.04 -3.72
C ALA A 122 30.63 -6.11 -4.96
N ILE A 123 30.79 -5.19 -5.91
CA ILE A 123 30.07 -5.20 -7.20
C ILE A 123 30.47 -6.44 -8.02
N ALA A 124 31.76 -6.75 -8.13
CA ALA A 124 32.25 -7.94 -8.84
C ALA A 124 31.66 -9.24 -8.24
N ASN A 125 31.59 -9.34 -6.92
CA ASN A 125 31.04 -10.49 -6.19
C ASN A 125 29.51 -10.49 -6.05
N ARG A 126 28.80 -9.42 -6.46
CA ARG A 126 27.34 -9.34 -6.37
C ARG A 126 26.73 -10.45 -7.23
N LYS A 127 25.93 -11.34 -6.62
CA LYS A 127 25.22 -12.41 -7.31
C LYS A 127 23.75 -12.03 -7.44
N VAL A 128 23.16 -12.29 -8.61
CA VAL A 128 21.72 -12.24 -8.82
C VAL A 128 21.12 -13.52 -8.24
N THR A 129 20.08 -13.43 -7.41
CA THR A 129 19.40 -14.63 -6.89
C THR A 129 18.51 -15.26 -7.98
N PRO A 130 18.11 -16.54 -7.85
CA PRO A 130 17.17 -17.16 -8.80
C PRO A 130 15.86 -16.38 -8.94
N GLU A 131 15.35 -15.79 -7.86
CA GLU A 131 14.12 -15.01 -7.83
C GLU A 131 14.32 -13.66 -8.55
N GLN A 132 15.44 -12.97 -8.32
CA GLN A 132 15.80 -11.74 -9.04
C GLN A 132 15.97 -12.00 -10.53
N GLU A 133 16.58 -13.13 -10.90
CA GLU A 133 16.73 -13.54 -12.30
C GLU A 133 15.39 -13.88 -12.94
N GLN A 134 14.50 -14.59 -12.24
CA GLN A 134 13.15 -14.89 -12.72
C GLN A 134 12.34 -13.61 -12.97
N ARG A 135 12.38 -12.65 -12.02
CA ARG A 135 11.75 -11.33 -12.20
C ARG A 135 12.34 -10.56 -13.36
N LEU A 136 13.66 -10.59 -13.53
CA LEU A 136 14.29 -9.93 -14.66
C LEU A 136 13.90 -10.57 -16.00
N ARG A 137 13.77 -11.91 -16.07
CA ARG A 137 13.31 -12.61 -17.28
C ARG A 137 11.88 -12.22 -17.63
N LYS A 138 11.00 -12.15 -16.63
CA LYS A 138 9.62 -11.67 -16.77
C LYS A 138 9.56 -10.23 -17.26
N ALA A 139 10.30 -9.32 -16.64
CA ALA A 139 10.36 -7.91 -17.04
C ALA A 139 10.95 -7.73 -18.45
N PHE A 140 12.02 -8.47 -18.78
CA PHE A 140 12.64 -8.47 -20.10
C PHE A 140 11.64 -8.89 -21.18
N GLY A 141 10.95 -10.02 -20.99
CA GLY A 141 9.92 -10.51 -21.91
C GLY A 141 8.65 -9.65 -21.99
N MET A 142 8.52 -8.63 -21.14
CA MET A 142 7.50 -7.59 -21.30
C MET A 142 8.00 -6.43 -22.16
N TYR A 143 9.28 -6.07 -22.10
CA TYR A 143 9.85 -5.01 -22.94
C TYR A 143 10.18 -5.50 -24.37
N ASP A 144 10.58 -6.76 -24.51
CA ASP A 144 10.71 -7.49 -25.79
C ASP A 144 9.32 -7.57 -26.46
N GLY A 145 9.06 -6.65 -27.39
CA GLY A 145 7.74 -6.44 -27.98
C GLY A 145 7.46 -7.29 -29.23
N ASP A 146 8.52 -7.71 -29.93
CA ASP A 146 8.43 -8.58 -31.10
C ASP A 146 8.69 -10.07 -30.79
N GLY A 147 9.27 -10.37 -29.62
CA GLY A 147 9.51 -11.73 -29.14
C GLY A 147 10.79 -12.35 -29.70
N ASP A 148 11.73 -11.57 -30.24
CA ASP A 148 12.98 -12.08 -30.82
C ASP A 148 14.02 -12.54 -29.76
N GLY A 149 13.75 -12.30 -28.47
CA GLY A 149 14.62 -12.64 -27.35
C GLY A 149 15.71 -11.60 -27.06
N ARG A 150 15.62 -10.43 -27.69
CA ARG A 150 16.53 -9.28 -27.58
C ARG A 150 15.69 -8.02 -27.37
N LEU A 151 16.35 -6.92 -27.06
CA LEU A 151 15.73 -5.59 -27.02
C LEU A 151 16.38 -4.72 -28.10
N ASN A 152 15.56 -4.10 -28.94
CA ASN A 152 16.02 -3.05 -29.83
C ASN A 152 16.30 -1.74 -29.06
N GLN A 153 16.82 -0.72 -29.74
CA GLN A 153 17.18 0.55 -29.09
C GLN A 153 16.01 1.23 -28.36
N HIS A 154 14.78 1.13 -28.87
CA HIS A 154 13.61 1.74 -28.25
C HIS A 154 13.25 1.03 -26.94
N GLU A 155 13.15 -0.30 -26.99
CA GLU A 155 12.80 -1.14 -25.83
C GLU A 155 13.87 -1.08 -24.74
N PHE A 156 15.15 -1.05 -25.12
CA PHE A 156 16.24 -0.85 -24.15
C PHE A 156 16.19 0.57 -23.53
N THR A 157 15.77 1.59 -24.29
CA THR A 157 15.54 2.93 -23.73
C THR A 157 14.37 2.91 -22.73
N ASP A 158 13.29 2.16 -23.00
CA ASP A 158 12.17 2.00 -22.07
C ASP A 158 12.55 1.24 -20.79
N VAL A 159 13.41 0.23 -20.87
CA VAL A 159 14.03 -0.41 -19.69
C VAL A 159 14.81 0.61 -18.85
N LEU A 160 15.60 1.48 -19.49
CA LEU A 160 16.37 2.50 -18.79
C LEU A 160 15.48 3.59 -18.17
N ARG A 161 14.39 4.00 -18.83
CA ARG A 161 13.34 4.86 -18.23
C ARG A 161 12.69 4.19 -17.02
N ALA A 162 12.38 2.90 -17.10
CA ALA A 162 11.83 2.14 -15.99
C ALA A 162 12.82 1.95 -14.82
N LEU A 163 14.11 2.20 -15.05
CA LEU A 163 15.17 2.30 -14.04
C LEU A 163 15.52 3.76 -13.67
N ASP A 164 14.66 4.74 -13.99
CA ASP A 164 14.85 6.19 -13.79
C ASP A 164 16.22 6.72 -14.25
N VAL A 165 16.80 6.10 -15.28
CA VAL A 165 18.03 6.57 -15.90
C VAL A 165 17.65 7.75 -16.81
N GLY A 166 18.35 8.87 -16.69
CA GLY A 166 18.07 10.12 -17.42
C GLY A 166 18.39 10.07 -18.92
N VAL A 167 17.86 9.08 -19.65
CA VAL A 167 18.05 8.88 -21.10
C VAL A 167 17.35 9.93 -21.95
N ASP A 168 16.34 10.60 -21.41
CA ASP A 168 15.61 11.70 -22.06
C ASP A 168 16.18 13.09 -21.74
N ASP A 169 17.26 13.21 -20.96
CA ASP A 169 17.92 14.48 -20.67
C ASP A 169 18.47 15.13 -21.96
N PRO A 170 18.05 16.34 -22.37
CA PRO A 170 18.41 16.91 -23.67
C PRO A 170 19.91 17.12 -23.94
N GLY A 171 20.73 17.22 -22.88
CA GLY A 171 22.19 17.38 -22.99
C GLY A 171 23.01 16.11 -22.72
N THR A 172 22.48 15.14 -21.98
CA THR A 172 23.25 14.01 -21.43
C THR A 172 22.63 12.64 -21.69
N GLY A 173 21.39 12.57 -22.18
CA GLY A 173 20.64 11.33 -22.33
C GLY A 173 21.27 10.34 -23.32
N VAL A 174 21.63 10.82 -24.52
CA VAL A 174 22.31 9.99 -25.55
C VAL A 174 23.69 9.52 -25.07
N GLN A 175 24.45 10.38 -24.39
CA GLN A 175 25.76 10.01 -23.86
C GLN A 175 25.63 8.98 -22.72
N THR A 176 24.61 9.11 -21.87
CA THR A 176 24.27 8.16 -20.81
C THR A 176 23.85 6.82 -21.41
N LEU A 177 22.98 6.80 -22.42
CA LEU A 177 22.60 5.58 -23.13
C LEU A 177 23.84 4.86 -23.70
N MET A 178 24.75 5.59 -24.36
CA MET A 178 25.98 5.02 -24.90
C MET A 178 27.01 4.60 -23.85
N SER A 179 27.11 5.29 -22.71
CA SER A 179 28.01 4.87 -21.61
C SER A 179 27.50 3.60 -20.94
N VAL A 180 26.20 3.54 -20.62
CA VAL A 180 25.58 2.36 -19.99
C VAL A 180 25.65 1.15 -20.91
N ALA A 181 25.39 1.33 -22.22
CA ALA A 181 25.57 0.27 -23.20
C ALA A 181 27.01 -0.25 -23.22
N ARG A 182 28.01 0.64 -23.35
CA ARG A 182 29.45 0.29 -23.35
C ARG A 182 29.86 -0.47 -22.09
N ASP A 183 29.48 0.02 -20.91
CA ASP A 183 29.90 -0.52 -19.62
C ASP A 183 29.20 -1.86 -19.29
N ALA A 184 28.02 -2.09 -19.87
CA ALA A 184 27.31 -3.37 -19.87
C ALA A 184 27.82 -4.36 -20.95
N GLY A 185 28.78 -3.98 -21.80
CA GLY A 185 29.24 -4.82 -22.92
C GLY A 185 28.22 -4.97 -24.05
N VAL A 186 27.36 -3.95 -24.23
CA VAL A 186 26.34 -3.88 -25.27
C VAL A 186 26.87 -3.12 -26.47
N SER A 187 27.16 -3.85 -27.55
CA SER A 187 27.21 -3.29 -28.90
C SER A 187 25.78 -3.17 -29.43
N THR A 188 25.29 -1.94 -29.62
CA THR A 188 24.03 -1.68 -30.35
C THR A 188 24.07 -2.31 -31.75
N PRO A 189 22.94 -2.81 -32.31
CA PRO A 189 21.57 -2.36 -32.03
C PRO A 189 20.66 -3.27 -31.18
N LEU A 190 21.09 -4.50 -30.82
CA LEU A 190 20.24 -5.49 -30.14
C LEU A 190 20.85 -5.97 -28.82
N VAL A 191 20.08 -5.89 -27.73
CA VAL A 191 20.52 -6.19 -26.36
C VAL A 191 19.93 -7.52 -25.88
N ALA A 192 20.78 -8.50 -25.57
CA ALA A 192 20.33 -9.80 -25.06
C ALA A 192 20.05 -9.77 -23.54
N PHE A 193 19.23 -10.72 -23.07
CA PHE A 193 18.89 -10.87 -21.64
C PHE A 193 20.11 -10.85 -20.71
N ASP A 194 21.16 -11.60 -21.02
CA ASP A 194 22.35 -11.71 -20.16
C ASP A 194 23.12 -10.38 -20.05
N GLN A 195 23.02 -9.50 -21.06
CA GLN A 195 23.61 -8.16 -20.99
C GLN A 195 22.81 -7.24 -20.05
N VAL A 196 21.48 -7.31 -20.07
CA VAL A 196 20.62 -6.58 -19.11
C VAL A 196 20.84 -7.11 -17.69
N LYS A 197 20.98 -8.44 -17.54
CA LYS A 197 21.33 -9.08 -16.26
C LYS A 197 22.69 -8.60 -15.73
N GLU A 198 23.72 -8.57 -16.56
CA GLU A 198 25.05 -8.07 -16.14
C GLU A 198 25.03 -6.56 -15.86
N MET A 199 24.27 -5.78 -16.63
CA MET A 199 24.04 -4.35 -16.40
C MET A 199 23.42 -4.10 -15.02
N MET A 200 22.37 -4.82 -14.64
CA MET A 200 21.74 -4.69 -13.32
C MET A 200 22.62 -5.25 -12.19
N ARG A 201 23.29 -6.39 -12.41
CA ARG A 201 24.20 -6.98 -11.42
C ARG A 201 25.36 -6.04 -11.07
N ARG A 202 25.96 -5.40 -12.09
CA ARG A 202 27.01 -4.38 -11.92
C ARG A 202 26.48 -3.01 -11.53
N GLN A 203 25.18 -2.78 -11.72
CA GLN A 203 24.54 -1.46 -11.69
C GLN A 203 25.24 -0.46 -12.61
N ALA A 204 25.52 -0.83 -13.87
CA ALA A 204 26.31 -0.03 -14.81
C ALA A 204 25.70 1.34 -15.17
N TYR A 205 24.41 1.56 -14.87
CA TYR A 205 23.72 2.85 -14.95
C TYR A 205 23.95 3.78 -13.74
N ILE A 206 24.59 3.30 -12.68
CA ILE A 206 24.92 4.09 -11.49
C ILE A 206 26.19 4.90 -11.72
N GLN A 207 26.02 6.20 -11.94
CA GLN A 207 27.12 7.15 -12.05
C GLN A 207 27.41 7.73 -10.67
N VAL A 208 28.47 7.22 -10.02
CA VAL A 208 29.00 7.70 -8.73
C VAL A 208 30.42 8.19 -8.94
N GLU A 209 30.68 9.42 -8.50
CA GLU A 209 31.99 10.05 -8.54
C GLU A 209 32.87 9.53 -7.39
N ARG A 210 34.04 9.02 -7.75
CA ARG A 210 35.03 8.52 -6.78
C ARG A 210 35.63 9.68 -6.01
N GLY A 211 35.75 9.54 -4.69
CA GLY A 211 36.34 10.56 -3.82
C GLY A 211 35.39 11.67 -3.38
N ARG A 212 34.13 11.67 -3.82
CA ARG A 212 33.09 12.57 -3.32
C ARG A 212 32.40 11.98 -2.08
N THR A 213 32.25 12.79 -1.03
CA THR A 213 31.60 12.43 0.25
C THR A 213 30.57 13.49 0.63
N PHE A 214 29.45 13.05 1.20
CA PHE A 214 28.37 13.91 1.69
C PHE A 214 28.16 13.68 3.19
N VAL A 215 28.15 14.75 3.99
CA VAL A 215 28.10 14.68 5.46
C VAL A 215 26.90 15.48 6.00
N ALA A 216 26.07 14.87 6.84
CA ALA A 216 25.11 15.61 7.66
C ALA A 216 25.84 16.41 8.75
N LEU A 217 25.77 17.74 8.66
CA LEU A 217 26.31 18.66 9.66
C LEU A 217 25.23 19.09 10.67
N CYS A 218 25.65 19.45 11.88
CA CYS A 218 24.79 20.27 12.75
C CYS A 218 24.85 21.76 12.34
N LEU A 219 23.85 22.54 12.72
CA LEU A 219 23.76 23.97 12.32
C LEU A 219 24.98 24.80 12.75
N ALA A 220 25.58 24.53 13.92
CA ALA A 220 26.77 25.25 14.39
C ALA A 220 28.02 24.98 13.53
N GLU A 221 28.17 23.77 12.99
CA GLU A 221 29.24 23.46 12.02
C GLU A 221 29.00 24.12 10.68
N ALA A 222 27.74 24.08 10.19
CA ALA A 222 27.35 24.72 8.95
C ALA A 222 27.56 26.24 9.00
N GLU A 223 27.14 26.90 10.08
CA GLU A 223 27.38 28.33 10.32
C GLU A 223 28.88 28.68 10.34
N SER A 224 29.68 27.88 11.07
CA SER A 224 31.12 28.08 11.18
C SER A 224 31.83 27.92 9.82
N LEU A 225 31.48 26.87 9.06
CA LEU A 225 32.06 26.61 7.75
C LEU A 225 31.63 27.68 6.73
N ARG A 226 30.38 28.15 6.81
CA ARG A 226 29.86 29.26 5.99
C ARG A 226 30.64 30.55 6.20
N GLY A 227 30.90 30.92 7.45
CA GLY A 227 31.72 32.08 7.77
C GLY A 227 33.12 31.99 7.16
N VAL A 228 33.75 30.81 7.19
CA VAL A 228 35.09 30.63 6.58
C VAL A 228 35.04 30.62 5.05
N LEU A 229 34.00 30.04 4.42
CA LEU A 229 33.82 30.12 2.97
C LEU A 229 33.73 31.59 2.50
N HIS A 230 32.92 32.41 3.15
CA HIS A 230 32.81 33.84 2.82
C HIS A 230 34.12 34.61 3.04
N LEU A 231 34.88 34.29 4.10
CA LEU A 231 36.20 34.89 4.33
C LEU A 231 37.21 34.51 3.24
N MET A 232 37.25 33.26 2.81
CA MET A 232 38.20 32.82 1.77
C MET A 232 37.79 33.32 0.38
N GLN A 233 36.50 33.28 0.04
CA GLN A 233 35.96 33.85 -1.21
C GLN A 233 36.25 35.36 -1.31
N SER A 234 36.01 36.14 -0.25
CA SER A 234 36.27 37.59 -0.26
C SER A 234 37.76 37.95 -0.36
N ALA A 235 38.65 37.03 0.06
CA ALA A 235 40.09 37.13 -0.14
C ALA A 235 40.59 36.53 -1.47
N GLY A 236 39.70 35.94 -2.30
CA GLY A 236 40.07 35.24 -3.53
C GLY A 236 40.97 34.01 -3.30
N GLN A 237 40.90 33.38 -2.13
CA GLN A 237 41.75 32.26 -1.72
C GLN A 237 41.01 30.91 -1.80
N PRO A 238 41.72 29.79 -2.02
CA PRO A 238 41.14 28.45 -1.84
C PRO A 238 40.80 28.21 -0.36
N LEU A 239 39.84 27.30 -0.10
CA LEU A 239 39.43 26.97 1.27
C LEU A 239 40.57 26.37 2.12
N VAL A 240 41.49 25.63 1.49
CA VAL A 240 42.68 25.07 2.12
C VAL A 240 43.90 25.28 1.21
N TYR A 241 45.00 25.77 1.80
CA TYR A 241 46.19 26.21 1.06
C TYR A 241 47.15 25.07 0.64
N THR A 242 47.13 23.92 1.30
CA THR A 242 48.18 22.87 1.16
C THR A 242 47.87 21.83 0.09
N MET A 243 46.66 21.26 0.16
CA MET A 243 46.04 20.50 -0.92
C MET A 243 44.66 21.10 -1.09
N PRO A 244 44.29 21.57 -2.29
CA PRO A 244 43.00 22.20 -2.48
C PRO A 244 41.88 21.15 -2.32
N ALA A 245 40.83 21.56 -1.62
CA ALA A 245 39.70 20.72 -1.25
C ALA A 245 38.43 21.50 -1.54
N ALA A 246 37.65 20.99 -2.50
CA ALA A 246 36.42 21.62 -2.92
C ALA A 246 35.25 21.15 -2.05
N VAL A 247 34.40 22.08 -1.62
CA VAL A 247 33.19 21.80 -0.84
C VAL A 247 32.00 22.62 -1.32
N CYS A 248 30.80 22.10 -1.07
CA CYS A 248 29.55 22.82 -1.21
C CYS A 248 28.65 22.49 -0.03
N MET A 249 28.00 23.51 0.54
CA MET A 249 26.92 23.30 1.50
C MET A 249 25.59 23.42 0.77
N ARG A 250 24.71 22.44 1.01
CA ARG A 250 23.36 22.40 0.43
C ARG A 250 22.34 22.00 1.48
N LEU A 251 21.09 22.35 1.23
CA LEU A 251 19.94 21.83 1.97
C LEU A 251 19.58 20.41 1.48
N THR A 252 18.80 19.67 2.28
CA THR A 252 18.34 18.31 1.93
C THR A 252 17.40 18.24 0.72
N ASN A 253 16.92 19.39 0.23
CA ASN A 253 16.14 19.55 -1.00
C ASN A 253 16.98 20.05 -2.19
N GLY A 254 18.30 19.94 -2.12
CA GLY A 254 19.23 20.25 -3.21
C GLY A 254 19.60 21.72 -3.40
N VAL A 255 18.95 22.65 -2.70
CA VAL A 255 19.28 24.08 -2.73
C VAL A 255 20.71 24.30 -2.21
N VAL A 256 21.60 24.78 -3.07
CA VAL A 256 22.95 25.20 -2.69
C VAL A 256 22.88 26.46 -1.82
N LEU A 257 23.63 26.46 -0.72
CA LEU A 257 23.78 27.61 0.16
C LEU A 257 25.00 28.44 -0.22
N ASP A 258 26.17 27.80 -0.29
CA ASP A 258 27.47 28.36 -0.68
C ASP A 258 28.42 27.22 -1.09
N ASP A 259 29.45 27.54 -1.87
CA ASP A 259 30.51 26.62 -2.30
C ASP A 259 31.91 27.25 -2.20
N SER A 260 32.95 26.43 -2.32
CA SER A 260 34.33 26.91 -2.43
C SER A 260 34.71 27.23 -3.86
N VAL A 261 35.71 28.10 -4.04
CA VAL A 261 36.43 28.23 -5.32
C VAL A 261 36.87 26.84 -5.79
N GLY A 262 36.73 26.56 -7.09
CA GLY A 262 37.10 25.27 -7.70
C GLY A 262 36.03 24.17 -7.60
N TYR A 263 34.89 24.41 -6.93
CA TYR A 263 33.84 23.41 -6.80
C TYR A 263 33.12 23.10 -8.12
N ALA A 264 32.98 21.80 -8.41
CA ALA A 264 32.22 21.27 -9.54
C ALA A 264 31.01 20.47 -9.03
N ALA A 265 29.81 20.75 -9.54
CA ALA A 265 28.58 20.08 -9.10
C ALA A 265 28.59 18.56 -9.39
N PRO A 266 28.01 17.73 -8.51
CA PRO A 266 27.89 16.29 -8.73
C PRO A 266 26.89 15.94 -9.82
N GLY A 267 27.11 14.79 -10.45
CA GLY A 267 26.14 14.15 -11.33
C GLY A 267 24.79 13.92 -10.63
N LYS A 268 23.70 14.25 -11.34
CA LYS A 268 22.32 14.23 -10.83
C LYS A 268 22.00 12.96 -10.05
N TYR A 269 22.37 11.79 -10.59
CA TYR A 269 22.10 10.48 -10.00
C TYR A 269 22.63 10.37 -8.55
N GLN A 270 23.94 10.63 -8.34
CA GLN A 270 24.55 10.50 -7.02
C GLN A 270 23.94 11.50 -6.03
N LEU A 271 23.70 12.73 -6.48
CA LEU A 271 23.07 13.76 -5.65
C LEU A 271 21.66 13.35 -5.21
N SER A 272 20.81 12.89 -6.13
CA SER A 272 19.44 12.48 -5.79
C SER A 272 19.42 11.31 -4.80
N VAL A 273 20.27 10.29 -4.96
CA VAL A 273 20.39 9.18 -4.00
C VAL A 273 20.79 9.69 -2.61
N VAL A 274 21.75 10.61 -2.53
CA VAL A 274 22.22 11.22 -1.28
C VAL A 274 21.11 12.00 -0.58
N GLU A 275 20.41 12.87 -1.32
CA GLU A 275 19.31 13.68 -0.79
C GLU A 275 18.23 12.76 -0.21
N GLN A 276 17.80 11.73 -0.93
CA GLN A 276 16.77 10.82 -0.41
C GLN A 276 17.27 10.02 0.79
N CYS A 277 18.54 9.60 0.84
CA CYS A 277 19.12 8.96 2.03
C CYS A 277 19.06 9.88 3.26
N PHE A 278 19.35 11.17 3.11
CA PHE A 278 19.30 12.13 4.22
C PHE A 278 17.86 12.54 4.60
N ARG A 279 16.93 12.63 3.65
CA ARG A 279 15.49 12.80 3.93
C ARG A 279 14.92 11.59 4.69
N PHE A 280 15.35 10.38 4.33
CA PHE A 280 14.97 9.15 5.04
C PHE A 280 15.56 9.09 6.45
N MET A 281 16.83 9.47 6.62
CA MET A 281 17.43 9.69 7.95
C MET A 281 16.69 10.77 8.75
N ASP A 282 16.15 11.81 8.09
CA ASP A 282 15.32 12.83 8.75
C ASP A 282 13.89 12.35 9.07
N SER A 283 13.53 11.12 8.72
CA SER A 283 12.19 10.57 8.89
C SER A 283 11.11 11.35 8.13
N GLU A 284 11.47 11.94 6.98
CA GLU A 284 10.48 12.40 6.00
C GLU A 284 9.68 11.23 5.44
N VAL A 285 8.40 11.48 5.11
CA VAL A 285 7.44 10.45 4.67
C VAL A 285 6.89 10.68 3.26
N ASN A 286 7.07 11.89 2.72
CA ASN A 286 6.55 12.31 1.42
C ASN A 286 7.63 12.15 0.35
N TYR A 287 7.44 11.20 -0.57
CA TYR A 287 8.33 10.95 -1.70
C TYR A 287 7.50 10.81 -2.98
N ASN A 288 8.03 11.29 -4.10
CA ASN A 288 7.52 10.90 -5.42
C ASN A 288 8.10 9.53 -5.86
N GLU A 289 7.64 8.98 -6.99
CA GLU A 289 8.05 7.63 -7.41
C GLU A 289 9.55 7.52 -7.75
N THR A 290 10.11 8.53 -8.42
CA THR A 290 11.55 8.60 -8.73
C THR A 290 12.38 8.71 -7.46
N GLU A 291 11.94 9.50 -6.48
CA GLU A 291 12.61 9.62 -5.18
C GLU A 291 12.61 8.30 -4.40
N VAL A 292 11.49 7.56 -4.37
CA VAL A 292 11.45 6.20 -3.80
C VAL A 292 12.44 5.29 -4.50
N ALA A 293 12.55 5.36 -5.83
CA ALA A 293 13.50 4.54 -6.59
C ALA A 293 14.97 4.91 -6.29
N MET A 294 15.31 6.20 -6.17
CA MET A 294 16.66 6.64 -5.80
C MET A 294 17.02 6.24 -4.37
N LEU A 295 16.07 6.34 -3.43
CA LEU A 295 16.25 5.85 -2.06
C LEU A 295 16.49 4.34 -2.05
N LEU A 296 15.66 3.57 -2.76
CA LEU A 296 15.79 2.11 -2.88
C LEU A 296 17.17 1.73 -3.41
N ARG A 297 17.69 2.41 -4.45
CA ARG A 297 19.05 2.15 -4.94
C ARG A 297 20.14 2.36 -3.89
N GLY A 298 19.96 3.34 -3.01
CA GLY A 298 20.88 3.63 -1.90
C GLY A 298 20.82 2.65 -0.72
N VAL A 299 19.67 2.01 -0.46
CA VAL A 299 19.47 1.17 0.76
C VAL A 299 19.02 -0.27 0.50
N GLN A 300 18.96 -0.73 -0.77
CA GLN A 300 18.47 -2.07 -1.11
C GLN A 300 19.31 -3.24 -0.56
N ASP A 301 20.59 -3.03 -0.24
CA ASP A 301 21.47 -4.04 0.39
C ASP A 301 21.12 -4.36 1.87
N ASN A 302 19.98 -3.83 2.34
CA ASN A 302 19.33 -4.11 3.61
C ASN A 302 17.99 -4.82 3.37
N ASP A 303 17.66 -5.78 4.22
CA ASP A 303 16.32 -6.36 4.24
C ASP A 303 15.23 -5.29 4.53
N ARG A 304 14.06 -5.45 3.92
CA ARG A 304 12.96 -4.47 3.98
C ARG A 304 12.39 -4.28 5.39
N TYR A 305 12.32 -5.35 6.19
CA TYR A 305 11.86 -5.30 7.58
C TYR A 305 12.88 -4.57 8.46
N LEU A 306 14.18 -4.71 8.17
CA LEU A 306 15.23 -3.90 8.82
C LEU A 306 15.07 -2.41 8.49
N ARG A 307 14.78 -2.04 7.24
CA ARG A 307 14.56 -0.62 6.85
C ARG A 307 13.40 0.00 7.63
N GLU A 308 12.26 -0.70 7.69
CA GLU A 308 11.10 -0.24 8.45
C GLU A 308 11.41 -0.13 9.94
N ALA A 309 11.93 -1.21 10.54
CA ALA A 309 12.20 -1.26 11.97
C ALA A 309 13.27 -0.25 12.42
N TRP A 310 14.20 0.12 11.53
CA TRP A 310 15.18 1.19 11.73
C TRP A 310 14.55 2.59 11.58
N PHE A 311 13.73 2.79 10.55
CA PHE A 311 13.04 4.06 10.29
C PHE A 311 12.12 4.43 11.46
N MET A 312 11.34 3.47 11.97
CA MET A 312 10.46 3.66 13.12
C MET A 312 11.25 4.01 14.40
N ASP A 313 12.40 3.36 14.63
CA ASP A 313 13.26 3.65 15.78
C ASP A 313 13.81 5.08 15.72
N VAL A 314 14.37 5.49 14.58
CA VAL A 314 14.88 6.87 14.35
C VAL A 314 13.75 7.89 14.48
N ARG A 315 12.58 7.59 13.91
CA ARG A 315 11.40 8.44 13.93
C ARG A 315 10.86 8.66 15.35
N ALA A 316 10.81 7.62 16.18
CA ALA A 316 10.35 7.71 17.57
C ALA A 316 11.20 8.68 18.42
N CYS A 317 12.48 8.81 18.13
CA CYS A 317 13.38 9.74 18.81
C CYS A 317 13.18 11.22 18.40
N ARG A 318 12.32 11.54 17.42
CA ARG A 318 12.07 12.92 16.96
C ARG A 318 10.90 13.60 17.70
N ARG A 319 10.85 14.93 17.65
CA ARG A 319 9.84 15.78 18.34
C ARG A 319 8.68 16.28 17.44
N ARG A 320 8.69 15.96 16.15
CA ARG A 320 7.61 16.32 15.21
C ARG A 320 6.33 15.53 15.52
N VAL A 321 5.17 16.12 15.23
CA VAL A 321 3.89 15.40 15.17
C VAL A 321 3.98 14.34 14.06
N GLN A 322 3.40 13.17 14.30
CA GLN A 322 3.64 11.97 13.50
C GLN A 322 2.31 11.23 13.23
N GLY A 323 1.91 11.15 11.95
CA GLY A 323 0.77 10.33 11.53
C GLY A 323 1.13 8.85 11.29
N PRO A 324 0.15 7.99 10.99
CA PRO A 324 0.40 6.62 10.56
C PRO A 324 1.28 6.57 9.29
N VAL A 325 2.25 5.65 9.25
CA VAL A 325 3.22 5.57 8.14
C VAL A 325 2.70 4.72 6.98
N GLY A 326 1.84 3.72 7.23
CA GLY A 326 1.38 2.76 6.22
C GLY A 326 0.71 3.40 4.99
N ASN A 327 0.02 4.54 5.18
CA ASN A 327 -0.67 5.25 4.10
C ASN A 327 0.22 6.31 3.40
N MET A 328 1.48 6.47 3.84
CA MET A 328 2.39 7.51 3.33
C MET A 328 3.26 6.96 2.20
N PRO A 329 3.72 7.80 1.24
CA PRO A 329 4.55 7.34 0.11
C PRO A 329 5.80 6.54 0.51
N VAL A 330 6.42 6.86 1.65
CA VAL A 330 7.57 6.11 2.18
C VAL A 330 7.28 4.64 2.48
N ALA A 331 6.02 4.23 2.71
CA ALA A 331 5.66 2.84 3.00
C ALA A 331 6.10 1.87 1.88
N ARG A 332 6.16 2.34 0.63
CA ARG A 332 6.67 1.58 -0.51
C ARG A 332 8.11 1.08 -0.31
N MET A 333 8.94 1.79 0.47
CA MET A 333 10.31 1.37 0.81
C MET A 333 10.39 0.12 1.69
N PHE A 334 9.31 -0.17 2.42
CA PHE A 334 9.17 -1.31 3.33
C PHE A 334 8.49 -2.49 2.65
N ALA A 335 7.70 -2.23 1.60
CA ALA A 335 7.15 -3.28 0.73
C ALA A 335 8.20 -3.81 -0.28
N LEU A 336 8.88 -2.92 -1.01
CA LEU A 336 9.77 -3.24 -2.13
C LEU A 336 11.13 -3.82 -1.69
N PRO A 337 11.47 -5.07 -2.06
CA PRO A 337 12.77 -5.65 -1.71
C PRO A 337 13.95 -5.01 -2.44
N ASP A 338 13.90 -4.84 -3.77
CA ASP A 338 15.05 -4.39 -4.57
C ASP A 338 14.65 -3.79 -5.93
N GLU A 339 15.64 -3.36 -6.71
CA GLU A 339 15.47 -2.80 -8.05
C GLU A 339 14.91 -3.79 -9.09
N TYR A 340 15.03 -5.11 -8.89
CA TYR A 340 14.45 -6.13 -9.77
C TYR A 340 12.94 -6.22 -9.57
N HIS A 341 12.45 -6.10 -8.34
CA HIS A 341 11.03 -6.00 -8.04
C HIS A 341 10.42 -4.70 -8.59
N LEU A 342 11.13 -3.58 -8.51
CA LEU A 342 10.68 -2.31 -9.08
C LEU A 342 10.61 -2.35 -10.62
N LEU A 343 11.57 -3.00 -11.27
CA LEU A 343 11.55 -3.18 -12.73
C LEU A 343 10.43 -4.14 -13.17
N ASP A 344 10.23 -5.26 -12.49
CA ASP A 344 9.11 -6.19 -12.74
C ASP A 344 7.74 -5.49 -12.61
N TYR A 345 7.55 -4.68 -11.55
CA TYR A 345 6.39 -3.81 -11.41
C TYR A 345 6.20 -2.90 -12.63
N ARG A 346 7.20 -2.08 -12.95
CA ARG A 346 7.10 -1.08 -14.02
C ARG A 346 6.92 -1.72 -15.38
N ALA A 347 7.61 -2.82 -15.68
CA ALA A 347 7.41 -3.61 -16.89
C ALA A 347 5.96 -4.10 -17.02
N THR A 348 5.41 -4.62 -15.92
CA THR A 348 4.03 -5.12 -15.85
C THR A 348 3.02 -3.98 -16.11
N ILE A 349 3.19 -2.83 -15.45
CA ILE A 349 2.34 -1.65 -15.67
C ILE A 349 2.46 -1.13 -17.10
N SER A 350 3.68 -0.97 -17.63
CA SER A 350 3.94 -0.55 -19.01
C SER A 350 3.33 -1.51 -20.04
N ALA A 351 3.32 -2.83 -19.75
CA ALA A 351 2.64 -3.81 -20.59
C ALA A 351 1.13 -3.58 -20.63
N VAL A 352 0.46 -3.48 -19.47
CA VAL A 352 -0.99 -3.21 -19.43
C VAL A 352 -1.34 -1.87 -20.11
N LYS A 353 -0.57 -0.80 -19.87
CA LYS A 353 -0.76 0.51 -20.53
C LYS A 353 -0.68 0.43 -22.05
N ARG A 354 0.22 -0.39 -22.62
CA ARG A 354 0.26 -0.63 -24.08
C ARG A 354 -1.03 -1.28 -24.60
N TYR A 355 -1.64 -2.21 -23.86
CA TYR A 355 -2.93 -2.79 -24.25
C TYR A 355 -4.10 -1.81 -24.15
N PHE A 356 -4.12 -0.94 -23.12
CA PHE A 356 -5.09 0.16 -23.03
C PHE A 356 -4.97 1.10 -24.24
N LYS A 357 -3.75 1.54 -24.57
CA LYS A 357 -3.47 2.38 -25.74
C LYS A 357 -3.86 1.70 -27.06
N ALA A 358 -3.57 0.41 -27.22
CA ALA A 358 -3.94 -0.38 -28.39
C ALA A 358 -5.47 -0.47 -28.59
N LYS A 359 -6.24 -0.54 -27.50
CA LYS A 359 -7.72 -0.52 -27.51
C LYS A 359 -8.34 0.88 -27.41
N ARG A 360 -7.53 1.94 -27.33
CA ARG A 360 -7.96 3.34 -27.10
C ARG A 360 -8.84 3.52 -25.86
N LEU A 361 -8.51 2.80 -24.79
CA LEU A 361 -9.20 2.88 -23.50
C LEU A 361 -8.43 3.79 -22.54
N VAL A 362 -9.13 4.68 -21.84
CA VAL A 362 -8.59 5.34 -20.65
C VAL A 362 -8.73 4.44 -19.42
N ALA A 363 -7.93 4.70 -18.37
CA ALA A 363 -7.92 3.84 -17.18
C ALA A 363 -9.30 3.75 -16.50
N ARG A 364 -10.07 4.84 -16.52
CA ARG A 364 -11.43 4.89 -15.95
C ARG A 364 -12.41 3.93 -16.64
N ASP A 365 -12.37 3.89 -17.97
CA ASP A 365 -13.27 3.05 -18.77
C ASP A 365 -12.88 1.57 -18.63
N ALA A 366 -11.58 1.28 -18.60
CA ALA A 366 -11.07 -0.06 -18.33
C ALA A 366 -11.50 -0.55 -16.93
N PHE A 367 -11.37 0.28 -15.89
CA PHE A 367 -11.81 -0.08 -14.54
C PHE A 367 -13.32 -0.33 -14.46
N ALA A 368 -14.13 0.55 -15.06
CA ALA A 368 -15.59 0.41 -15.11
C ALA A 368 -16.02 -0.88 -15.84
N ALA A 369 -15.38 -1.19 -16.97
CA ALA A 369 -15.63 -2.42 -17.71
C ALA A 369 -15.18 -3.68 -16.95
N PHE A 370 -14.08 -3.64 -16.20
CA PHE A 370 -13.58 -4.80 -15.45
C PHE A 370 -14.37 -5.05 -14.16
N ASN A 371 -14.91 -4.01 -13.53
CA ASN A 371 -15.65 -4.09 -12.27
C ASN A 371 -17.10 -4.59 -12.49
N SER A 372 -17.22 -5.81 -12.99
CA SER A 372 -18.50 -6.48 -13.27
C SER A 372 -19.43 -6.60 -12.06
N SER A 373 -18.86 -6.64 -10.84
CA SER A 373 -19.59 -6.65 -9.58
C SER A 373 -20.08 -5.26 -9.13
N HIS A 374 -19.64 -4.18 -9.79
CA HIS A 374 -19.81 -2.79 -9.38
C HIS A 374 -19.43 -2.54 -7.90
N SER A 375 -18.47 -3.29 -7.36
CA SER A 375 -18.14 -3.29 -5.94
C SER A 375 -17.32 -2.08 -5.49
N GLY A 376 -16.70 -1.35 -6.44
CA GLY A 376 -15.83 -0.20 -6.21
C GLY A 376 -14.33 -0.55 -6.14
N ALA A 377 -13.97 -1.83 -6.14
CA ALA A 377 -12.60 -2.33 -6.30
C ALA A 377 -12.61 -3.56 -7.23
N LEU A 378 -11.48 -3.93 -7.82
CA LEU A 378 -11.37 -5.16 -8.62
C LEU A 378 -10.90 -6.32 -7.75
N THR A 379 -11.57 -7.47 -7.89
CA THR A 379 -11.07 -8.78 -7.45
C THR A 379 -9.98 -9.31 -8.40
N CYS A 380 -9.26 -10.37 -7.99
CA CYS A 380 -8.32 -11.06 -8.87
C CYS A 380 -9.04 -11.63 -10.09
N SER A 381 -10.22 -12.22 -9.91
CA SER A 381 -11.03 -12.81 -11.00
C SER A 381 -11.56 -11.75 -11.99
N GLU A 382 -11.97 -10.57 -11.52
CA GLU A 382 -12.37 -9.45 -12.38
C GLU A 382 -11.19 -8.89 -13.18
N LEU A 383 -10.04 -8.66 -12.53
CA LEU A 383 -8.83 -8.23 -13.22
C LEU A 383 -8.37 -9.29 -14.24
N TYR A 384 -8.49 -10.58 -13.93
CA TYR A 384 -8.15 -11.65 -14.87
C TYR A 384 -9.05 -11.65 -16.11
N GLY A 385 -10.37 -11.49 -15.91
CA GLY A 385 -11.33 -11.32 -17.02
C GLY A 385 -10.95 -10.12 -17.89
N GLY A 386 -10.70 -8.97 -17.25
CA GLY A 386 -10.26 -7.74 -17.90
C GLY A 386 -8.99 -7.90 -18.75
N LEU A 387 -7.91 -8.44 -18.18
CA LEU A 387 -6.63 -8.63 -18.87
C LEU A 387 -6.74 -9.59 -20.06
N VAL A 388 -7.51 -10.68 -19.93
CA VAL A 388 -7.77 -11.60 -21.05
C VAL A 388 -8.57 -10.89 -22.16
N TRP A 389 -9.57 -10.08 -21.80
CA TRP A 389 -10.36 -9.29 -22.75
C TRP A 389 -9.55 -8.16 -23.44
N LEU A 390 -8.52 -7.63 -22.77
CA LEU A 390 -7.53 -6.74 -23.40
C LEU A 390 -6.75 -7.43 -24.53
N GLY A 391 -6.71 -8.76 -24.55
CA GLY A 391 -5.85 -9.56 -25.43
C GLY A 391 -4.51 -9.94 -24.80
N MET A 392 -4.29 -9.64 -23.51
CA MET A 392 -3.09 -10.08 -22.79
C MET A 392 -3.20 -11.57 -22.47
N ARG A 393 -2.14 -12.33 -22.79
CA ARG A 393 -1.99 -13.73 -22.36
C ARG A 393 -1.57 -13.78 -20.88
N ALA A 394 -2.53 -13.51 -19.99
CA ALA A 394 -2.32 -13.63 -18.56
C ALA A 394 -2.53 -15.08 -18.08
N ASP A 395 -1.62 -15.56 -17.24
CA ASP A 395 -1.84 -16.73 -16.38
C ASP A 395 -2.21 -16.27 -14.96
N PRO A 396 -2.76 -17.16 -14.09
CA PRO A 396 -3.18 -16.78 -12.74
C PRO A 396 -2.05 -16.24 -11.85
N ALA A 397 -0.79 -16.65 -12.09
CA ALA A 397 0.35 -16.17 -11.31
C ALA A 397 0.71 -14.73 -11.70
N LEU A 398 0.67 -14.40 -13.00
CA LEU A 398 0.81 -13.02 -13.46
C LEU A 398 -0.29 -12.11 -12.91
N VAL A 399 -1.55 -12.56 -12.84
CA VAL A 399 -2.63 -11.76 -12.25
C VAL A 399 -2.42 -11.56 -10.76
N HIS A 400 -2.04 -12.59 -10.00
CA HIS A 400 -1.67 -12.44 -8.58
C HIS A 400 -0.52 -11.46 -8.41
N ASP A 401 0.51 -11.53 -9.25
CA ASP A 401 1.62 -10.58 -9.22
C ASP A 401 1.13 -9.14 -9.51
N ILE A 402 0.28 -8.93 -10.51
CA ILE A 402 -0.28 -7.60 -10.79
C ILE A 402 -1.03 -7.07 -9.57
N VAL A 403 -1.96 -7.84 -9.00
CA VAL A 403 -2.71 -7.40 -7.82
C VAL A 403 -1.76 -7.11 -6.65
N ARG A 404 -0.85 -8.03 -6.30
CA ARG A 404 0.15 -7.84 -5.22
C ARG A 404 1.05 -6.61 -5.38
N THR A 405 1.17 -6.07 -6.59
CA THR A 405 2.05 -4.93 -6.87
C THR A 405 1.29 -3.62 -7.08
N VAL A 406 -0.01 -3.68 -7.38
CA VAL A 406 -0.91 -2.52 -7.48
C VAL A 406 -1.64 -2.24 -6.16
N ASP A 407 -2.02 -3.28 -5.42
CA ASP A 407 -2.59 -3.23 -4.07
C ASP A 407 -1.56 -2.64 -3.09
N LEU A 408 -1.76 -1.38 -2.70
CA LEU A 408 -0.85 -0.66 -1.81
C LEU A 408 -1.22 -0.83 -0.34
N ASN A 409 -2.48 -1.18 -0.06
CA ASN A 409 -3.01 -1.31 1.29
C ASN A 409 -3.00 -2.78 1.80
N SER A 410 -2.71 -3.74 0.92
CA SER A 410 -2.67 -5.18 1.17
C SER A 410 -4.02 -5.79 1.62
N ASP A 411 -5.14 -5.28 1.12
CA ASP A 411 -6.47 -5.87 1.35
C ASP A 411 -6.86 -6.95 0.33
N GLY A 412 -6.08 -7.13 -0.74
CA GLY A 412 -6.29 -8.16 -1.76
C GLY A 412 -7.28 -7.78 -2.85
N TYR A 413 -7.70 -6.53 -2.90
CA TYR A 413 -8.43 -5.92 -4.00
C TYR A 413 -7.56 -4.84 -4.67
N VAL A 414 -8.01 -4.32 -5.82
CA VAL A 414 -7.45 -3.11 -6.42
C VAL A 414 -8.52 -2.02 -6.44
N SER A 415 -8.43 -1.05 -5.54
CA SER A 415 -9.34 0.11 -5.52
C SER A 415 -9.18 0.99 -6.77
N TRP A 416 -10.14 1.89 -7.00
CA TRP A 416 -10.02 2.89 -8.08
C TRP A 416 -8.76 3.76 -7.92
N ASP A 417 -8.41 4.19 -6.71
CA ASP A 417 -7.25 5.06 -6.50
C ASP A 417 -5.92 4.33 -6.77
N GLU A 418 -5.83 3.05 -6.39
CA GLU A 418 -4.68 2.19 -6.72
C GLU A 418 -4.61 1.93 -8.22
N PHE A 419 -5.75 1.68 -8.88
CA PHE A 419 -5.82 1.50 -10.33
C PHE A 419 -5.47 2.78 -11.09
N LYS A 420 -5.97 3.96 -10.70
CA LYS A 420 -5.61 5.25 -11.31
C LYS A 420 -4.11 5.51 -11.11
N LYS A 421 -3.58 5.25 -9.92
CA LYS A 421 -2.16 5.48 -9.61
C LYS A 421 -1.22 4.56 -10.39
N ALA A 422 -1.63 3.32 -10.65
CA ALA A 422 -0.89 2.38 -11.50
C ALA A 422 -1.05 2.69 -12.99
N PHE A 423 -2.28 2.83 -13.47
CA PHE A 423 -2.60 2.78 -14.91
C PHE A 423 -3.07 4.10 -15.55
N GLY A 424 -3.37 5.15 -14.78
CA GLY A 424 -3.76 6.46 -15.31
C GLY A 424 -2.64 7.17 -16.06
N GLU A 425 -3.00 8.14 -16.90
CA GLU A 425 -2.06 9.05 -17.56
C GLU A 425 -1.89 10.35 -16.76
N PRO A 426 -0.70 11.01 -16.78
CA PRO A 426 -0.46 12.24 -16.01
C PRO A 426 -1.35 13.42 -16.42
N ASP A 427 -1.81 13.44 -17.67
CA ASP A 427 -2.51 14.58 -18.28
C ASP A 427 -4.04 14.51 -18.14
N GLU A 428 -4.59 13.53 -17.40
CA GLU A 428 -6.04 13.47 -17.11
C GLU A 428 -6.55 14.70 -16.32
N ASP A 429 -5.64 15.47 -15.72
CA ASP A 429 -5.94 16.65 -14.90
C ASP A 429 -5.68 18.01 -15.62
N ALA A 430 -5.34 18.03 -16.93
CA ALA A 430 -5.01 19.26 -17.68
C ALA A 430 -5.68 19.38 -19.07
N ASP A 431 -6.70 20.24 -19.17
CA ASP A 431 -7.27 20.88 -20.39
C ASP A 431 -7.28 20.09 -21.72
N GLY A 432 -8.23 19.16 -21.83
CA GLY A 432 -8.62 18.51 -23.09
C GLY A 432 -10.14 18.42 -23.29
N ASP A 433 -10.58 18.67 -24.52
CA ASP A 433 -11.97 18.77 -25.02
C ASP A 433 -13.05 17.97 -24.26
N ALA A 434 -14.13 18.65 -23.86
CA ALA A 434 -15.28 18.03 -23.21
C ALA A 434 -16.10 17.13 -24.16
N ASP A 435 -16.08 17.39 -25.47
CA ASP A 435 -16.85 16.64 -26.48
C ASP A 435 -16.17 15.30 -26.87
N ALA A 436 -14.95 15.06 -26.40
CA ALA A 436 -14.27 13.76 -26.49
C ALA A 436 -14.68 12.79 -25.37
N ARG A 437 -14.97 13.31 -24.16
CA ARG A 437 -15.23 12.50 -22.95
C ARG A 437 -16.55 11.73 -23.00
N ASN A 438 -17.50 12.17 -23.81
CA ASN A 438 -18.81 11.52 -23.99
C ASN A 438 -18.85 10.58 -25.21
N ARG A 439 -17.73 10.38 -25.92
CA ARG A 439 -17.69 9.60 -27.17
C ARG A 439 -17.01 8.25 -26.97
N TRP A 440 -17.75 7.32 -26.37
CA TRP A 440 -17.36 5.92 -26.27
C TRP A 440 -16.99 5.35 -27.66
N PRO A 441 -15.92 4.53 -27.80
CA PRO A 441 -15.55 3.96 -29.08
C PRO A 441 -16.66 3.07 -29.66
N THR A 442 -17.10 3.34 -30.89
CA THR A 442 -18.00 2.46 -31.62
C THR A 442 -17.31 1.13 -31.90
N PHE A 443 -17.79 0.06 -31.25
CA PHE A 443 -17.27 -1.29 -31.39
C PHE A 443 -18.03 -2.04 -32.49
N GLU A 444 -17.31 -2.61 -33.47
CA GLU A 444 -17.89 -3.49 -34.48
C GLU A 444 -18.51 -4.72 -33.81
N GLY A 445 -19.84 -4.76 -33.73
CA GLY A 445 -20.60 -5.83 -33.07
C GLY A 445 -21.74 -5.35 -32.17
N LEU A 446 -21.82 -4.05 -31.87
CA LEU A 446 -22.96 -3.45 -31.18
C LEU A 446 -23.89 -2.77 -32.20
N GLY A 447 -25.18 -3.12 -32.17
CA GLY A 447 -26.20 -2.51 -33.03
C GLY A 447 -26.40 -1.02 -32.72
N GLU A 448 -26.80 -0.25 -33.72
CA GLU A 448 -26.97 1.20 -33.60
C GLU A 448 -28.02 1.57 -32.52
N GLY A 449 -27.64 2.47 -31.60
CA GLY A 449 -28.59 3.18 -30.72
C GLY A 449 -28.72 2.73 -29.26
N GLY A 450 -27.80 1.90 -28.73
CA GLY A 450 -27.80 1.51 -27.31
C GLY A 450 -26.96 2.41 -26.40
N ASP A 451 -27.57 2.91 -25.32
CA ASP A 451 -26.90 3.70 -24.27
C ASP A 451 -25.89 2.82 -23.49
N ALA A 452 -24.61 3.16 -23.50
CA ALA A 452 -23.51 2.23 -23.19
C ALA A 452 -23.20 2.03 -21.69
N GLY A 453 -24.11 2.41 -20.79
CA GLY A 453 -23.93 2.36 -19.33
C GLY A 453 -23.91 0.96 -18.68
N GLY A 454 -23.76 -0.12 -19.45
CA GLY A 454 -23.94 -1.50 -18.98
C GLY A 454 -22.98 -2.55 -19.55
N PHE A 455 -21.90 -2.16 -20.25
CA PHE A 455 -20.91 -3.14 -20.70
C PHE A 455 -19.94 -3.52 -19.58
N THR A 456 -19.96 -4.79 -19.17
CA THR A 456 -19.01 -5.36 -18.22
C THR A 456 -18.32 -6.60 -18.82
N VAL A 457 -17.03 -6.77 -18.49
CA VAL A 457 -16.25 -7.94 -18.87
C VAL A 457 -16.52 -9.05 -17.85
N PRO A 458 -16.90 -10.28 -18.27
CA PRO A 458 -17.16 -11.36 -17.33
C PRO A 458 -15.87 -11.73 -16.58
N PRO A 459 -15.92 -11.90 -15.25
CA PRO A 459 -14.75 -12.26 -14.46
C PRO A 459 -14.31 -13.68 -14.80
N LYS A 460 -13.00 -13.92 -14.79
CA LYS A 460 -12.41 -15.24 -15.03
C LYS A 460 -11.98 -15.85 -13.70
N PRO A 461 -12.63 -16.92 -13.21
CA PRO A 461 -12.38 -17.43 -11.86
C PRO A 461 -10.93 -17.81 -11.59
N MET A 462 -10.41 -17.33 -10.46
CA MET A 462 -9.12 -17.73 -9.88
C MET A 462 -9.16 -17.62 -8.36
N ALA A 463 -8.13 -18.12 -7.67
CA ALA A 463 -8.00 -17.93 -6.23
C ALA A 463 -7.84 -16.45 -5.90
N GLU A 464 -8.45 -15.97 -4.82
CA GLU A 464 -8.47 -14.55 -4.46
C GLU A 464 -7.39 -14.23 -3.40
N LEU A 465 -6.77 -13.05 -3.51
CA LEU A 465 -5.70 -12.65 -2.57
C LEU A 465 -6.23 -12.14 -1.23
N TYR A 466 -7.43 -11.56 -1.19
CA TYR A 466 -8.04 -11.11 0.06
C TYR A 466 -8.28 -12.28 1.03
N GLU A 467 -8.49 -13.50 0.52
CA GLU A 467 -8.59 -14.73 1.31
C GLU A 467 -7.23 -15.15 1.90
N GLN A 468 -6.14 -14.95 1.15
CA GLN A 468 -4.77 -15.22 1.63
C GLN A 468 -4.34 -14.20 2.68
N TYR A 469 -4.68 -12.92 2.48
CA TYR A 469 -4.34 -11.85 3.42
C TYR A 469 -5.18 -11.87 4.68
N SER A 470 -6.47 -12.23 4.62
CA SER A 470 -7.26 -12.43 5.84
C SER A 470 -6.68 -13.58 6.67
N ALA A 471 -6.31 -14.70 6.06
CA ALA A 471 -5.64 -15.82 6.73
C ALA A 471 -4.25 -15.46 7.29
N ALA A 472 -3.47 -14.62 6.60
CA ALA A 472 -2.15 -14.16 7.08
C ALA A 472 -2.28 -13.18 8.26
N LYS A 473 -3.22 -12.22 8.19
CA LYS A 473 -3.50 -11.24 9.24
C LYS A 473 -3.96 -11.92 10.54
N VAL A 474 -4.67 -13.05 10.44
CA VAL A 474 -5.04 -13.91 11.58
C VAL A 474 -3.82 -14.59 12.24
N LYS A 475 -2.71 -14.84 11.52
CA LYS A 475 -1.48 -15.40 12.10
C LYS A 475 -0.64 -14.37 12.87
N ASP A 476 -0.54 -13.14 12.38
CA ASP A 476 0.33 -12.10 12.97
C ASP A 476 -0.21 -11.48 14.26
N LEU A 477 -1.50 -11.65 14.59
CA LEU A 477 -2.09 -11.13 15.84
C LEU A 477 -1.61 -11.82 17.13
N GLY A 478 -0.73 -12.83 17.03
CA GLY A 478 -0.08 -13.47 18.16
C GLY A 478 -0.92 -14.57 18.81
N SER A 479 -0.52 -15.83 18.59
CA SER A 479 -1.06 -17.01 19.26
C SER A 479 -2.59 -17.15 19.23
N VAL A 480 -3.17 -17.26 18.03
CA VAL A 480 -4.51 -17.85 17.90
C VAL A 480 -4.38 -19.34 18.23
N GLN A 481 -4.89 -19.72 19.42
CA GLN A 481 -5.06 -21.12 19.82
C GLN A 481 -5.93 -21.83 18.77
N THR A 482 -5.53 -23.03 18.32
CA THR A 482 -6.13 -23.65 17.15
C THR A 482 -7.58 -24.09 17.39
N VAL A 483 -8.32 -24.24 16.30
CA VAL A 483 -9.66 -24.88 16.26
C VAL A 483 -9.68 -26.24 16.97
N GLU A 484 -8.54 -26.94 17.04
CA GLU A 484 -8.39 -28.21 17.76
C GLU A 484 -8.53 -28.05 19.27
N GLU A 485 -8.21 -26.89 19.86
CA GLU A 485 -8.51 -26.63 21.27
C GLU A 485 -10.01 -26.35 21.49
N MET A 486 -10.75 -25.76 20.52
CA MET A 486 -12.22 -25.66 20.61
C MET A 486 -12.90 -27.04 20.64
N LYS A 487 -12.28 -28.08 20.07
CA LYS A 487 -12.77 -29.48 20.13
C LYS A 487 -12.58 -30.12 21.51
N ALA A 488 -11.69 -29.59 22.34
CA ALA A 488 -11.50 -30.03 23.73
C ALA A 488 -12.36 -29.27 24.75
N GLU A 489 -13.15 -28.27 24.31
CA GLU A 489 -13.86 -27.35 25.18
C GLU A 489 -15.38 -27.58 25.24
N ARG A 490 -15.97 -27.27 26.41
CA ARG A 490 -17.41 -27.34 26.64
C ARG A 490 -18.12 -26.14 26.00
N LEU A 491 -18.24 -26.13 24.67
CA LEU A 491 -18.95 -25.08 23.92
C LEU A 491 -20.38 -24.85 24.46
N GLU A 492 -21.05 -25.90 24.91
CA GLU A 492 -22.38 -25.89 25.56
C GLU A 492 -22.48 -24.93 26.77
N ALA A 493 -21.36 -24.54 27.38
CA ALA A 493 -21.36 -23.54 28.45
C ALA A 493 -21.64 -22.11 27.95
N PHE A 494 -21.50 -21.84 26.65
CA PHE A 494 -21.64 -20.52 26.06
C PHE A 494 -23.02 -20.35 25.44
N LYS A 495 -23.73 -19.32 25.88
CA LYS A 495 -25.09 -18.99 25.44
C LYS A 495 -25.08 -17.72 24.60
N VAL A 496 -25.59 -17.82 23.38
CA VAL A 496 -25.83 -16.68 22.49
C VAL A 496 -27.30 -16.25 22.64
N LYS A 497 -27.55 -14.95 22.84
CA LYS A 497 -28.91 -14.41 22.95
C LYS A 497 -29.02 -12.98 22.39
N VAL A 498 -30.00 -12.76 21.53
CA VAL A 498 -30.49 -11.42 21.15
C VAL A 498 -31.19 -10.75 22.33
N GLN A 499 -30.86 -9.48 22.61
CA GLN A 499 -31.51 -8.70 23.65
C GLN A 499 -31.60 -7.21 23.30
N LYS A 500 -32.60 -6.55 23.89
CA LYS A 500 -32.74 -5.10 23.86
C LYS A 500 -31.56 -4.41 24.54
N HIS A 501 -31.08 -3.33 23.93
CA HIS A 501 -30.00 -2.50 24.43
C HIS A 501 -30.49 -1.07 24.67
N GLU A 502 -30.36 -0.59 25.90
CA GLU A 502 -30.97 0.68 26.33
C GLU A 502 -30.04 1.90 26.19
N LYS A 503 -28.74 1.69 25.99
CA LYS A 503 -27.75 2.76 25.93
C LYS A 503 -27.33 3.03 24.50
N LEU A 504 -27.66 4.21 24.02
CA LEU A 504 -27.40 4.59 22.64
C LEU A 504 -26.79 5.99 22.58
N ASP A 505 -25.68 6.11 21.86
CA ASP A 505 -25.06 7.38 21.53
C ASP A 505 -25.65 7.91 20.22
N ARG A 506 -26.00 9.20 20.19
CA ARG A 506 -26.56 9.84 18.99
C ARG A 506 -25.43 10.26 18.06
N VAL A 507 -25.28 9.52 16.96
CA VAL A 507 -24.28 9.79 15.92
C VAL A 507 -24.64 11.06 15.15
N TRP A 508 -25.86 11.07 14.58
CA TRP A 508 -26.26 12.09 13.61
C TRP A 508 -27.77 12.39 13.66
N THR A 509 -28.16 13.55 13.15
CA THR A 509 -29.55 13.98 12.99
C THR A 509 -29.71 14.82 11.73
N THR A 510 -30.90 14.83 11.13
CA THR A 510 -31.24 15.67 9.96
C THR A 510 -31.32 17.18 10.26
N HIS A 511 -30.84 17.65 11.41
CA HIS A 511 -30.87 19.07 11.77
C HIS A 511 -29.91 19.88 10.87
N GLY A 512 -30.35 21.06 10.44
CA GLY A 512 -29.63 21.92 9.49
C GLY A 512 -29.61 21.42 8.02
N THR A 513 -30.01 20.18 7.72
CA THR A 513 -29.81 19.56 6.38
C THR A 513 -30.71 20.10 5.26
N GLY A 514 -31.84 20.73 5.59
CA GLY A 514 -32.90 21.08 4.64
C GLY A 514 -33.89 19.95 4.31
N ALA A 515 -33.69 18.73 4.82
CA ALA A 515 -34.53 17.58 4.54
C ALA A 515 -36.00 17.79 4.96
N ARG A 516 -36.95 17.36 4.11
CA ARG A 516 -38.39 17.42 4.39
C ARG A 516 -38.81 16.53 5.56
N ALA A 517 -38.21 15.34 5.65
CA ALA A 517 -38.43 14.39 6.74
C ALA A 517 -37.34 14.54 7.83
N LYS A 518 -37.71 14.32 9.09
CA LYS A 518 -36.79 14.36 10.24
C LYS A 518 -36.37 12.96 10.66
N ALA A 519 -35.07 12.75 10.86
CA ALA A 519 -34.53 11.47 11.31
C ALA A 519 -33.28 11.63 12.19
N SER A 520 -32.91 10.54 12.88
CA SER A 520 -31.70 10.45 13.70
C SER A 520 -31.10 9.04 13.68
N ILE A 521 -29.78 8.97 13.78
CA ILE A 521 -28.99 7.72 13.75
C ILE A 521 -28.24 7.55 15.08
N TRP A 522 -28.23 6.32 15.58
CA TRP A 522 -27.81 5.96 16.94
C TRP A 522 -26.93 4.70 16.96
N ALA A 523 -25.89 4.72 17.78
CA ALA A 523 -24.92 3.64 17.95
C ALA A 523 -25.04 2.97 19.35
N PRO A 524 -24.85 1.65 19.48
CA PRO A 524 -24.85 0.97 20.80
C PRO A 524 -23.64 1.31 21.69
N ASP A 525 -23.88 1.85 22.89
CA ASP A 525 -22.84 1.95 23.94
C ASP A 525 -22.67 0.61 24.65
N VAL A 526 -21.78 -0.23 24.10
CA VAL A 526 -21.36 -1.50 24.72
C VAL A 526 -20.28 -1.34 25.79
N GLY A 527 -19.78 -0.12 26.05
CA GLY A 527 -19.05 0.24 27.27
C GLY A 527 -17.62 -0.29 27.40
N ALA A 528 -16.71 0.08 26.48
CA ALA A 528 -15.28 -0.27 26.56
C ALA A 528 -14.53 0.27 27.80
N LYS A 529 -15.12 1.23 28.54
CA LYS A 529 -14.43 2.00 29.61
C LYS A 529 -14.84 1.65 31.05
N LYS A 530 -15.41 0.46 31.34
CA LYS A 530 -15.79 0.08 32.73
C LYS A 530 -15.04 -1.12 33.29
N LEU A 531 -14.27 -0.83 34.35
CA LEU A 531 -13.37 -1.70 35.14
C LEU A 531 -14.09 -2.79 35.97
N MET A 532 -15.21 -3.34 35.51
CA MET A 532 -15.87 -4.48 36.15
C MET A 532 -16.32 -5.50 35.09
N THR A 533 -15.47 -6.50 34.91
CA THR A 533 -15.62 -7.62 33.98
C THR A 533 -16.73 -8.57 34.40
N ARG A 534 -17.78 -8.67 33.57
CA ARG A 534 -18.83 -9.68 33.69
C ARG A 534 -18.51 -10.88 32.79
N ASN A 535 -19.12 -12.03 33.08
CA ASN A 535 -19.08 -13.26 32.28
C ASN A 535 -19.82 -13.17 30.92
N ARG A 536 -19.91 -11.97 30.31
CA ARG A 536 -20.68 -11.72 29.09
C ARG A 536 -20.08 -10.60 28.26
N ILE A 537 -20.24 -10.69 26.93
CA ILE A 537 -19.84 -9.68 25.95
C ILE A 537 -21.05 -9.33 25.08
N ARG A 538 -21.16 -8.07 24.67
CA ARG A 538 -22.20 -7.58 23.75
C ARG A 538 -21.58 -7.26 22.40
N VAL A 539 -22.19 -7.77 21.36
CA VAL A 539 -21.72 -7.68 19.98
C VAL A 539 -22.60 -6.68 19.22
N VAL A 540 -21.95 -5.68 18.62
CA VAL A 540 -22.60 -4.67 17.77
C VAL A 540 -22.64 -5.19 16.34
N LEU A 541 -23.83 -5.23 15.73
CA LEU A 541 -24.06 -5.76 14.37
C LEU A 541 -24.52 -4.68 13.36
N GLY A 542 -24.64 -3.43 13.81
CA GLY A 542 -25.08 -2.28 13.03
C GLY A 542 -25.47 -1.09 13.92
N HIS A 543 -25.83 0.02 13.30
CA HIS A 543 -26.48 1.16 13.96
C HIS A 543 -27.99 1.13 13.76
N PHE A 544 -28.71 2.07 14.38
CA PHE A 544 -30.16 2.19 14.30
C PHE A 544 -30.56 3.57 13.77
N ALA A 545 -31.53 3.62 12.86
CA ALA A 545 -32.19 4.86 12.45
C ALA A 545 -33.61 4.94 13.04
N ARG A 546 -34.10 6.17 13.26
CA ARG A 546 -35.50 6.39 13.61
C ARG A 546 -36.04 7.69 13.02
N PRO A 547 -37.38 7.81 12.85
CA PRO A 547 -38.00 9.10 12.60
C PRO A 547 -37.87 10.02 13.82
N GLY A 548 -37.75 11.32 13.55
CA GLY A 548 -37.59 12.36 14.56
C GLY A 548 -36.16 12.54 15.09
N LEU A 549 -36.00 13.56 15.94
CA LEU A 549 -34.71 14.02 16.50
C LEU A 549 -34.49 13.58 17.96
N SER A 550 -35.52 12.99 18.58
CA SER A 550 -35.55 12.54 19.97
C SER A 550 -34.95 11.14 20.15
N GLY A 551 -34.39 10.87 21.33
CA GLY A 551 -33.91 9.53 21.70
C GLY A 551 -35.01 8.52 21.97
N PHE A 552 -34.63 7.25 22.03
CA PHE A 552 -35.53 6.11 22.30
C PHE A 552 -36.13 6.20 23.70
N GLY A 553 -37.44 6.46 23.78
CA GLY A 553 -38.22 6.50 25.01
C GLY A 553 -39.16 5.32 25.18
N ARG A 554 -39.80 5.20 26.36
CA ARG A 554 -40.75 4.11 26.69
C ARG A 554 -42.00 4.03 25.79
N LYS A 555 -42.25 5.04 24.94
CA LYS A 555 -43.37 5.07 23.97
C LYS A 555 -42.97 4.66 22.55
N ASP A 556 -41.67 4.51 22.26
CA ASP A 556 -41.15 4.15 20.93
C ASP A 556 -41.05 2.62 20.78
N ALA A 557 -42.13 1.88 21.02
CA ALA A 557 -42.12 0.42 21.06
C ALA A 557 -41.84 -0.25 19.69
N ASP A 558 -42.06 0.46 18.59
CA ASP A 558 -42.02 -0.06 17.22
C ASP A 558 -40.62 -0.26 16.62
N ILE A 559 -39.57 0.20 17.32
CA ILE A 559 -38.17 0.06 16.91
C ILE A 559 -37.34 -0.28 18.15
N GLU A 560 -37.11 -1.58 18.37
CA GLU A 560 -36.25 -2.03 19.46
C GLU A 560 -34.78 -2.06 19.02
N PRO A 561 -33.85 -1.39 19.73
CA PRO A 561 -32.42 -1.52 19.49
C PRO A 561 -31.92 -2.88 20.01
N LEU A 562 -31.51 -3.77 19.13
CA LEU A 562 -31.17 -5.16 19.46
C LEU A 562 -29.67 -5.45 19.28
N VAL A 563 -29.06 -6.08 20.28
CA VAL A 563 -27.66 -6.54 20.24
C VAL A 563 -27.59 -8.02 20.60
N VAL A 564 -26.55 -8.70 20.14
CA VAL A 564 -26.27 -10.09 20.56
C VAL A 564 -25.41 -10.07 21.83
N GLU A 565 -25.80 -10.83 22.85
CA GLU A 565 -25.02 -11.09 24.06
C GLU A 565 -24.54 -12.54 24.08
N VAL A 566 -23.22 -12.72 24.20
CA VAL A 566 -22.59 -14.02 24.42
C VAL A 566 -22.24 -14.12 25.90
N THR A 567 -22.71 -15.16 26.58
CA THR A 567 -22.52 -15.37 28.03
C THR A 567 -21.86 -16.70 28.31
N ASP A 568 -20.76 -16.70 29.07
CA ASP A 568 -20.18 -17.90 29.69
C ASP A 568 -21.04 -18.27 30.92
N THR A 569 -21.82 -19.35 30.81
CA THR A 569 -22.67 -19.85 31.90
C THR A 569 -21.93 -20.78 32.87
N GLY A 570 -20.70 -21.21 32.53
CA GLY A 570 -19.81 -21.96 33.41
C GLY A 570 -19.00 -21.10 34.39
N LYS A 571 -19.09 -19.77 34.29
CA LYS A 571 -18.41 -18.82 35.19
C LYS A 571 -19.39 -17.95 35.98
N SER A 572 -19.00 -17.61 37.20
CA SER A 572 -19.72 -16.64 38.04
C SER A 572 -19.72 -15.25 37.39
N GLY A 573 -20.80 -14.50 37.58
CA GLY A 573 -21.02 -13.18 36.97
C GLY A 573 -20.02 -12.08 37.35
N LEU A 574 -19.11 -12.37 38.31
CA LEU A 574 -18.04 -11.50 38.79
C LEU A 574 -16.67 -11.79 38.13
N THR A 575 -16.57 -12.80 37.28
CA THR A 575 -15.30 -13.22 36.65
C THR A 575 -15.46 -13.42 35.14
N LYS A 576 -14.74 -12.63 34.33
CA LYS A 576 -14.57 -12.90 32.90
C LYS A 576 -13.41 -13.87 32.70
N GLY A 577 -13.68 -15.02 32.09
CA GLY A 577 -12.61 -15.92 31.63
C GLY A 577 -12.03 -15.44 30.30
N LYS A 578 -10.70 -15.58 30.12
CA LYS A 578 -10.01 -15.27 28.85
C LYS A 578 -10.65 -15.96 27.62
N LYS A 579 -11.26 -17.13 27.84
CA LYS A 579 -11.96 -17.94 26.81
C LYS A 579 -13.14 -17.22 26.13
N LEU A 580 -13.82 -16.32 26.84
CA LEU A 580 -14.99 -15.64 26.30
C LEU A 580 -14.61 -14.62 25.21
N ASP A 581 -13.43 -14.01 25.31
CA ASP A 581 -12.90 -13.12 24.27
C ASP A 581 -12.57 -13.93 23.00
N VAL A 582 -11.82 -15.02 23.15
CA VAL A 582 -11.47 -15.93 22.04
C VAL A 582 -12.72 -16.39 21.26
N ILE A 583 -13.76 -16.85 21.95
CA ILE A 583 -15.00 -17.30 21.30
C ILE A 583 -15.72 -16.16 20.56
N VAL A 584 -15.72 -14.94 21.10
CA VAL A 584 -16.35 -13.80 20.42
C VAL A 584 -15.52 -13.34 19.22
N ASP A 585 -14.19 -13.34 19.31
CA ASP A 585 -13.31 -12.98 18.19
C ASP A 585 -13.33 -14.02 17.07
N THR A 586 -13.50 -15.30 17.38
CA THR A 586 -13.65 -16.38 16.38
C THR A 586 -15.03 -16.41 15.71
N LEU A 587 -16.12 -16.27 16.49
CA LEU A 587 -17.49 -16.41 15.96
C LEU A 587 -18.07 -15.09 15.44
N PHE A 588 -17.61 -13.96 15.96
CA PHE A 588 -18.02 -12.62 15.56
C PHE A 588 -16.79 -11.78 15.21
N PRO A 589 -16.05 -12.11 14.14
CA PRO A 589 -14.86 -11.38 13.76
C PRO A 589 -15.19 -9.95 13.33
N HIS A 590 -14.21 -9.07 13.46
CA HIS A 590 -14.28 -7.72 12.92
C HIS A 590 -14.29 -7.73 11.37
N PRO A 591 -14.93 -6.74 10.73
CA PRO A 591 -14.81 -6.56 9.29
C PRO A 591 -13.35 -6.29 8.89
N VAL A 592 -12.97 -6.62 7.66
CA VAL A 592 -11.62 -6.33 7.14
C VAL A 592 -11.44 -4.87 6.74
N ARG A 593 -12.52 -4.25 6.25
CA ARG A 593 -12.64 -2.83 5.89
C ARG A 593 -14.13 -2.44 5.81
N PHE A 594 -14.40 -1.20 5.42
CA PHE A 594 -15.74 -0.72 5.11
C PHE A 594 -15.82 -0.12 3.70
N ARG A 595 -17.00 -0.17 3.09
CA ARG A 595 -17.36 0.54 1.84
C ARG A 595 -18.26 1.73 2.19
N GLU A 596 -17.94 2.94 1.74
CA GLU A 596 -18.90 4.06 1.78
C GLU A 596 -20.10 3.69 0.90
N VAL A 597 -21.31 3.81 1.45
CA VAL A 597 -22.56 3.59 0.72
C VAL A 597 -23.23 4.91 0.36
N TRP A 598 -23.21 5.87 1.29
CA TRP A 598 -23.85 7.15 1.12
C TRP A 598 -23.25 8.21 2.04
N LYS A 599 -23.21 9.47 1.58
CA LYS A 599 -22.77 10.61 2.39
C LYS A 599 -23.62 11.86 2.18
N GLN A 600 -23.75 12.67 3.23
CA GLN A 600 -24.39 13.99 3.24
C GLN A 600 -23.49 15.00 3.93
N GLU A 601 -23.02 16.01 3.19
CA GLU A 601 -22.10 17.02 3.73
C GLU A 601 -22.82 18.24 4.33
N GLY A 602 -24.05 18.53 3.87
CA GLY A 602 -24.88 19.61 4.40
C GLY A 602 -25.61 19.25 5.70
N GLY A 603 -25.61 20.16 6.67
CA GLY A 603 -26.28 20.04 7.97
C GLY A 603 -25.43 20.53 9.14
N ASP A 604 -25.91 20.35 10.38
CA ASP A 604 -25.12 20.66 11.59
C ASP A 604 -23.83 19.83 11.69
N LYS A 605 -23.86 18.62 11.11
CA LYS A 605 -22.73 17.69 11.00
C LYS A 605 -22.85 16.94 9.67
N PRO A 606 -21.74 16.65 8.99
CA PRO A 606 -21.76 15.72 7.87
C PRO A 606 -22.08 14.29 8.36
N LEU A 607 -22.54 13.46 7.44
CA LEU A 607 -22.85 12.04 7.64
C LEU A 607 -22.17 11.21 6.58
N TYR A 608 -21.55 10.11 7.00
CA TYR A 608 -21.01 9.06 6.14
C TYR A 608 -21.55 7.72 6.63
N VAL A 609 -22.13 6.92 5.74
CA VAL A 609 -22.71 5.61 6.06
C VAL A 609 -21.91 4.51 5.36
N TRP A 610 -21.54 3.51 6.15
CA TRP A 610 -20.53 2.52 5.81
C TRP A 610 -21.10 1.10 5.89
N ARG A 611 -20.97 0.31 4.81
CA ARG A 611 -21.23 -1.15 4.82
C ARG A 611 -19.94 -1.86 5.25
N PRO A 612 -19.95 -2.61 6.37
CA PRO A 612 -18.84 -3.47 6.75
C PRO A 612 -18.59 -4.54 5.68
N VAL A 613 -17.32 -4.88 5.44
CA VAL A 613 -16.92 -5.98 4.54
C VAL A 613 -16.50 -7.18 5.40
N PRO A 614 -17.17 -8.35 5.30
CA PRO A 614 -16.84 -9.51 6.12
C PRO A 614 -15.47 -10.10 5.75
N PRO A 615 -14.77 -10.77 6.69
CA PRO A 615 -13.41 -11.27 6.47
C PRO A 615 -13.33 -12.48 5.51
N SER A 616 -14.44 -13.18 5.28
CA SER A 616 -14.58 -14.23 4.27
C SER A 616 -16.05 -14.51 3.98
N SER A 617 -16.33 -15.31 2.95
CA SER A 617 -17.68 -15.79 2.59
C SER A 617 -18.36 -16.64 3.68
N ALA A 618 -17.59 -17.14 4.67
CA ALA A 618 -18.10 -17.81 5.86
C ALA A 618 -18.82 -16.86 6.84
N PHE A 619 -18.74 -15.54 6.64
CA PHE A 619 -19.38 -14.52 7.47
C PHE A 619 -20.25 -13.57 6.65
N VAL A 620 -21.27 -12.98 7.31
CA VAL A 620 -22.14 -11.94 6.74
C VAL A 620 -22.35 -10.79 7.71
N VAL A 621 -22.96 -9.73 7.20
CA VAL A 621 -23.19 -8.46 7.89
C VAL A 621 -24.70 -8.21 7.95
N LEU A 622 -25.21 -7.86 9.13
CA LEU A 622 -26.63 -7.55 9.32
C LEU A 622 -26.98 -6.07 9.14
N GLY A 623 -26.01 -5.17 9.32
CA GLY A 623 -26.26 -3.73 9.39
C GLY A 623 -25.09 -2.86 8.98
N MET A 624 -25.40 -1.62 8.61
CA MET A 624 -24.44 -0.57 8.35
C MET A 624 -24.17 0.25 9.62
N ILE A 625 -23.06 0.98 9.61
CA ILE A 625 -22.71 1.95 10.65
C ILE A 625 -22.59 3.35 10.05
N ALA A 626 -22.60 4.38 10.90
CA ALA A 626 -22.55 5.76 10.48
C ALA A 626 -21.53 6.54 11.29
N THR A 627 -20.86 7.51 10.65
CA THR A 627 -19.93 8.45 11.29
C THR A 627 -20.18 9.86 10.80
N THR A 628 -19.53 10.82 11.46
CA THR A 628 -19.50 12.24 11.05
C THR A 628 -18.09 12.65 10.60
N SER A 629 -17.36 11.71 10.01
CA SER A 629 -16.01 11.87 9.43
C SER A 629 -15.95 11.08 8.12
N GLU A 630 -15.23 11.63 7.13
CA GLU A 630 -14.94 10.96 5.85
C GLU A 630 -13.94 9.80 6.02
N GLU A 631 -13.20 9.78 7.11
CA GLU A 631 -12.33 8.67 7.47
C GLU A 631 -13.13 7.40 7.83
N GLN A 632 -12.61 6.26 7.40
CA GLN A 632 -13.20 4.95 7.65
C GLN A 632 -13.35 4.70 9.18
N PRO A 633 -14.48 4.12 9.64
CA PRO A 633 -14.67 3.79 11.05
C PRO A 633 -13.67 2.73 11.53
N SER A 634 -13.36 2.70 12.84
CA SER A 634 -12.57 1.61 13.42
C SER A 634 -13.22 0.24 13.14
N LEU A 635 -12.41 -0.76 12.80
CA LEU A 635 -12.85 -2.14 12.63
C LEU A 635 -13.57 -2.67 13.90
N ASP A 636 -13.23 -2.13 15.08
CA ASP A 636 -13.82 -2.51 16.36
C ASP A 636 -15.29 -2.08 16.54
N SER A 637 -15.78 -1.16 15.70
CA SER A 637 -17.11 -0.54 15.83
C SER A 637 -18.29 -1.46 15.53
N VAL A 638 -18.04 -2.61 14.87
CA VAL A 638 -19.05 -3.60 14.49
C VAL A 638 -18.37 -4.96 14.30
N ARG A 639 -19.16 -6.03 14.31
CA ARG A 639 -18.70 -7.40 14.05
C ARG A 639 -19.61 -8.11 13.06
N CYS A 640 -19.07 -9.08 12.36
CA CYS A 640 -19.80 -9.95 11.43
C CYS A 640 -20.46 -11.12 12.19
N ILE A 641 -21.32 -11.88 11.52
CA ILE A 641 -21.89 -13.14 12.05
C ILE A 641 -21.57 -14.31 11.11
N PRO A 642 -21.56 -15.57 11.57
CA PRO A 642 -21.39 -16.72 10.68
C PRO A 642 -22.52 -16.82 9.66
N ARG A 643 -22.19 -17.03 8.37
CA ARG A 643 -23.12 -17.19 7.24
C ARG A 643 -24.19 -18.23 7.52
N ARG A 644 -23.84 -19.27 8.29
CA ARG A 644 -24.72 -20.36 8.69
C ARG A 644 -25.77 -19.99 9.74
N TRP A 645 -25.50 -18.98 10.56
CA TRP A 645 -26.47 -18.43 11.52
C TRP A 645 -27.43 -17.43 10.85
N ALA A 646 -27.10 -17.00 9.62
CA ALA A 646 -27.92 -16.12 8.81
C ALA A 646 -28.86 -16.87 7.86
N LYS A 647 -30.07 -16.34 7.70
CA LYS A 647 -31.01 -16.62 6.61
C LYS A 647 -31.25 -15.33 5.79
N PRO A 648 -31.79 -15.38 4.57
CA PRO A 648 -32.30 -14.19 3.89
C PRO A 648 -33.32 -13.46 4.76
N ALA A 649 -33.36 -12.13 4.68
CA ALA A 649 -34.30 -11.33 5.47
C ALA A 649 -35.73 -11.46 4.93
N GLU A 650 -36.58 -12.18 5.67
CA GLU A 650 -38.02 -12.31 5.39
C GLU A 650 -38.82 -11.06 5.79
N VAL A 651 -38.24 -10.20 6.66
CA VAL A 651 -38.86 -8.95 7.10
C VAL A 651 -38.66 -7.88 6.00
N PRO A 652 -39.73 -7.31 5.42
CA PRO A 652 -39.61 -6.30 4.38
C PRO A 652 -38.94 -5.02 4.92
N PRO A 653 -38.01 -4.39 4.17
CA PRO A 653 -37.34 -3.16 4.59
C PRO A 653 -38.34 -2.04 4.93
N LYS A 654 -38.23 -1.46 6.14
CA LYS A 654 -39.07 -0.35 6.59
C LYS A 654 -38.36 0.97 6.33
N LYS A 655 -38.84 1.79 5.38
CA LYS A 655 -38.30 3.13 5.13
C LYS A 655 -38.46 4.00 6.39
N ILE A 656 -37.39 4.66 6.79
CA ILE A 656 -37.34 5.62 7.90
C ILE A 656 -37.24 7.06 7.39
N TRP A 657 -36.48 7.26 6.33
CA TRP A 657 -36.13 8.58 5.81
C TRP A 657 -35.63 8.50 4.37
N ASP A 658 -35.78 9.59 3.63
CA ASP A 658 -35.05 9.84 2.38
C ASP A 658 -34.63 11.31 2.29
N ASP A 659 -33.64 11.58 1.44
CA ASP A 659 -32.95 12.86 1.32
C ASP A 659 -33.76 13.95 0.60
N SER A 660 -35.05 13.72 0.37
CA SER A 660 -36.00 14.64 -0.26
C SER A 660 -35.94 16.05 0.34
N GLY A 661 -35.48 17.01 -0.47
CA GLY A 661 -35.34 18.42 -0.09
C GLY A 661 -33.92 18.84 0.34
N THR A 662 -32.99 17.89 0.44
CA THR A 662 -31.55 18.19 0.51
C THR A 662 -30.94 18.26 -0.90
N GLY A 663 -29.70 18.73 -1.00
CA GLY A 663 -28.87 18.57 -2.20
C GLY A 663 -27.81 17.49 -1.96
N GLY A 664 -27.59 16.63 -2.96
CA GLY A 664 -26.65 15.51 -2.87
C GLY A 664 -26.93 14.42 -3.90
N ARG A 665 -26.33 13.24 -3.69
CA ARG A 665 -26.72 12.00 -4.38
C ARG A 665 -27.98 11.45 -3.69
N PRO A 666 -29.04 11.05 -4.41
CA PRO A 666 -30.28 10.60 -3.79
C PRO A 666 -30.04 9.41 -2.86
N GLY A 667 -30.69 9.39 -1.70
CA GLY A 667 -30.44 8.38 -0.68
C GLY A 667 -31.58 8.19 0.31
N SER A 668 -31.64 7.01 0.90
CA SER A 668 -32.68 6.63 1.85
C SER A 668 -32.17 5.72 2.96
N PHE A 669 -32.80 5.80 4.13
CA PHE A 669 -32.50 4.96 5.29
C PHE A 669 -33.66 4.01 5.56
N TRP A 670 -33.30 2.76 5.79
CA TRP A 670 -34.21 1.65 6.02
C TRP A 670 -33.82 0.92 7.31
N LEU A 671 -34.80 0.34 7.98
CA LEU A 671 -34.56 -0.75 8.92
C LEU A 671 -34.75 -2.06 8.16
N VAL A 672 -33.72 -2.89 8.18
CA VAL A 672 -33.73 -4.23 7.61
C VAL A 672 -33.69 -5.26 8.74
N ASN A 673 -34.21 -6.46 8.46
CA ASN A 673 -34.21 -7.65 9.32
C ASN A 673 -34.83 -7.50 10.73
N SER A 674 -34.96 -8.62 11.43
CA SER A 674 -35.55 -8.68 12.78
C SER A 674 -34.72 -7.99 13.88
N MET A 675 -33.47 -7.61 13.59
CA MET A 675 -32.61 -6.83 14.49
C MET A 675 -32.79 -5.31 14.31
N HIS A 676 -33.62 -4.86 13.35
CA HIS A 676 -33.85 -3.46 12.99
C HIS A 676 -32.58 -2.70 12.59
N CYS A 677 -31.62 -3.36 11.94
CA CYS A 677 -30.35 -2.71 11.59
C CYS A 677 -30.56 -1.60 10.53
N LEU A 678 -29.79 -0.52 10.64
CA LEU A 678 -29.68 0.53 9.63
C LEU A 678 -29.15 -0.06 8.32
N HIS A 679 -29.82 0.27 7.22
CA HIS A 679 -29.33 0.12 5.86
C HIS A 679 -29.55 1.45 5.12
N ALA A 680 -28.47 2.08 4.65
CA ALA A 680 -28.57 3.19 3.69
C ALA A 680 -28.57 2.63 2.26
N PHE A 681 -29.36 3.23 1.38
CA PHE A 681 -29.46 2.84 -0.02
C PHE A 681 -29.39 4.07 -0.92
N ILE A 682 -28.81 3.93 -2.11
CA ILE A 682 -28.73 4.99 -3.12
C ILE A 682 -30.05 4.99 -3.90
N GLY A 683 -30.71 6.15 -3.97
CA GLY A 683 -32.09 6.25 -4.45
C GLY A 683 -33.13 6.10 -3.33
N HIS A 684 -34.41 6.16 -3.71
CA HIS A 684 -35.55 6.19 -2.78
C HIS A 684 -36.36 4.90 -2.73
N ASP A 685 -36.03 3.93 -3.59
CA ASP A 685 -36.67 2.63 -3.65
C ASP A 685 -36.12 1.66 -2.59
N SER A 686 -36.87 0.59 -2.34
CA SER A 686 -36.51 -0.41 -1.33
C SER A 686 -35.22 -1.14 -1.71
N PRO A 687 -34.26 -1.34 -0.78
CA PRO A 687 -33.05 -2.12 -1.08
C PRO A 687 -33.42 -3.55 -1.49
N PRO A 688 -32.71 -4.16 -2.46
CA PRO A 688 -33.02 -5.49 -2.96
C PRO A 688 -32.86 -6.55 -1.86
N PRO A 689 -33.75 -7.57 -1.80
CA PRO A 689 -33.77 -8.54 -0.72
C PRO A 689 -32.57 -9.51 -0.73
N ASP A 690 -31.96 -9.72 -1.90
CA ASP A 690 -30.91 -10.73 -2.12
C ASP A 690 -29.63 -10.49 -1.29
N ASP A 691 -29.42 -9.24 -0.85
CA ASP A 691 -28.22 -8.77 -0.13
C ASP A 691 -28.52 -8.41 1.34
N LEU A 692 -29.66 -8.88 1.86
CA LEU A 692 -30.17 -8.66 3.22
C LEU A 692 -30.27 -9.98 4.01
N PHE A 693 -29.66 -9.99 5.20
CA PHE A 693 -29.61 -11.16 6.09
C PHE A 693 -30.31 -10.92 7.42
N ASP A 694 -30.78 -12.01 8.04
CA ASP A 694 -31.41 -12.05 9.36
C ASP A 694 -30.93 -13.27 10.15
N LEU A 695 -31.02 -13.24 11.48
CA LEU A 695 -30.62 -14.36 12.34
C LEU A 695 -31.66 -15.49 12.28
N LYS A 696 -31.20 -16.73 12.13
CA LYS A 696 -32.05 -17.93 12.20
C LYS A 696 -32.63 -18.15 13.60
N ASN A 697 -31.80 -17.97 14.63
CA ASN A 697 -32.14 -18.23 16.03
C ASN A 697 -31.78 -17.02 16.89
N HIS A 698 -32.72 -16.55 17.71
CA HIS A 698 -32.50 -15.43 18.64
C HIS A 698 -31.94 -15.85 20.00
N ARG A 699 -31.92 -17.15 20.33
CA ARG A 699 -31.36 -17.69 21.58
C ARG A 699 -30.99 -19.16 21.44
N PHE A 700 -29.74 -19.50 21.71
CA PHE A 700 -29.22 -20.88 21.67
C PHE A 700 -27.96 -21.03 22.55
N PHE A 701 -27.48 -22.26 22.72
CA PHE A 701 -26.19 -22.58 23.33
C PHE A 701 -25.29 -23.15 22.25
N LEU A 702 -23.99 -22.81 22.27
CA LEU A 702 -23.06 -23.25 21.23
C LEU A 702 -22.91 -24.78 21.24
N SER A 703 -23.02 -25.38 20.05
CA SER A 703 -22.68 -26.79 19.81
C SER A 703 -21.51 -26.92 18.84
N HIS A 704 -20.87 -28.10 18.80
CA HIS A 704 -19.84 -28.37 17.78
C HIS A 704 -20.41 -28.27 16.36
N GLU A 705 -21.67 -28.68 16.15
CA GLU A 705 -22.34 -28.54 14.85
C GLU A 705 -22.41 -27.08 14.40
N GLU A 706 -22.71 -26.14 15.30
CA GLU A 706 -22.84 -24.70 15.00
C GLU A 706 -21.52 -24.00 14.64
N VAL A 707 -20.37 -24.62 14.96
CA VAL A 707 -19.01 -24.11 14.70
C VAL A 707 -18.32 -24.83 13.53
N ALA A 708 -18.77 -26.05 13.19
CA ALA A 708 -18.09 -26.96 12.25
C ALA A 708 -17.69 -26.38 10.88
N ASP A 709 -18.46 -25.46 10.28
CA ASP A 709 -18.14 -24.93 8.94
C ASP A 709 -17.17 -23.73 8.97
N ILE A 710 -16.83 -23.20 10.15
CA ILE A 710 -15.67 -22.29 10.32
C ILE A 710 -14.36 -23.08 10.16
N GLU A 711 -14.41 -24.40 10.38
CA GLU A 711 -13.26 -25.30 10.21
C GLU A 711 -13.03 -25.65 8.73
N ALA A 712 -14.11 -25.88 7.97
CA ALA A 712 -14.04 -26.30 6.56
C ALA A 712 -13.42 -25.23 5.64
N SER A 713 -13.61 -23.93 5.93
CA SER A 713 -12.98 -22.83 5.20
C SER A 713 -11.51 -22.57 5.58
N ASN A 714 -11.01 -23.18 6.65
CA ASN A 714 -9.62 -23.02 7.14
C ASN A 714 -8.74 -24.25 6.87
N GLY A 715 -9.30 -25.34 6.33
CA GLY A 715 -8.53 -26.50 5.89
C GLY A 715 -7.84 -26.25 4.54
N PRO A 716 -6.64 -26.80 4.31
CA PRO A 716 -6.09 -26.83 2.96
C PRO A 716 -7.01 -27.67 2.07
N ALA A 717 -7.38 -27.14 0.90
CA ALA A 717 -8.24 -27.84 -0.05
C ALA A 717 -7.54 -29.09 -0.61
N GLY A 718 -7.68 -30.22 0.09
CA GLY A 718 -7.18 -31.51 -0.34
C GLY A 718 -7.94 -32.00 -1.56
N GLY A 719 -7.23 -32.21 -2.67
CA GLY A 719 -7.80 -32.80 -3.87
C GLY A 719 -8.31 -34.22 -3.61
N GLY A 720 -9.63 -34.40 -3.64
CA GLY A 720 -10.29 -35.68 -3.43
C GLY A 720 -11.65 -35.69 -4.12
N GLY A 721 -11.68 -36.15 -5.37
CA GLY A 721 -12.92 -36.21 -6.14
C GLY A 721 -13.83 -37.36 -5.68
N GLN A 722 -15.13 -37.09 -5.59
CA GLN A 722 -16.18 -38.09 -5.74
C GLN A 722 -17.45 -37.41 -6.28
N GLY A 723 -18.09 -38.07 -7.24
CA GLY A 723 -19.16 -37.45 -8.04
C GLY A 723 -20.52 -37.42 -7.34
N GLY A 724 -21.24 -36.31 -7.51
CA GLY A 724 -22.68 -36.18 -7.26
C GLY A 724 -23.34 -35.62 -8.52
N GLY A 725 -24.35 -36.31 -9.06
CA GLY A 725 -24.90 -36.02 -10.38
C GLY A 725 -25.71 -34.70 -10.43
N ALA A 726 -25.60 -33.99 -11.55
CA ALA A 726 -26.47 -32.85 -11.85
C ALA A 726 -27.91 -33.33 -12.13
N PRO A 727 -28.95 -32.71 -11.54
CA PRO A 727 -30.33 -32.98 -11.92
C PRO A 727 -30.64 -32.34 -13.28
N SER A 728 -31.11 -33.17 -14.21
CA SER A 728 -31.57 -32.77 -15.54
C SER A 728 -32.73 -31.76 -15.46
N ALA A 729 -32.57 -30.60 -16.10
CA ALA A 729 -33.67 -29.65 -16.30
C ALA A 729 -34.62 -30.19 -17.39
N ALA A 730 -35.81 -30.63 -16.98
CA ALA A 730 -36.82 -31.14 -17.89
C ALA A 730 -37.52 -30.02 -18.69
N ALA A 731 -37.90 -30.36 -19.92
CA ALA A 731 -38.50 -29.49 -20.91
C ALA A 731 -39.73 -28.69 -20.43
N LEU A 732 -39.82 -27.44 -20.89
CA LEU A 732 -41.08 -26.77 -21.21
C LEU A 732 -41.07 -26.42 -22.69
N GLY A 733 -42.11 -26.83 -23.42
CA GLY A 733 -42.13 -26.86 -24.88
C GLY A 733 -42.46 -25.52 -25.52
N GLY A 734 -41.71 -25.16 -26.57
CA GLY A 734 -42.11 -24.16 -27.56
C GLY A 734 -42.64 -24.84 -28.82
N SER A 735 -43.88 -24.55 -29.20
CA SER A 735 -44.50 -25.06 -30.42
C SER A 735 -43.85 -24.46 -31.68
N SER A 736 -43.40 -25.32 -32.59
CA SER A 736 -42.84 -24.91 -33.89
C SER A 736 -43.90 -24.41 -34.86
N SER A 737 -43.67 -23.25 -35.49
CA SER A 737 -44.17 -22.95 -36.83
C SER A 737 -43.01 -23.00 -37.83
N SER A 738 -43.23 -23.71 -38.94
CA SER A 738 -42.27 -23.96 -40.00
C SER A 738 -42.07 -22.75 -40.93
N LEU A 739 -40.90 -22.64 -41.56
CA LEU A 739 -40.76 -22.52 -43.03
C LEU A 739 -39.27 -22.71 -43.46
N GLY A 740 -39.04 -23.10 -44.72
CA GLY A 740 -37.78 -23.66 -45.27
C GLY A 740 -36.49 -22.83 -45.08
N GLY A 741 -35.30 -23.35 -45.39
CA GLY A 741 -34.94 -24.53 -46.19
C GLY A 741 -33.84 -24.16 -47.20
N GLY A 742 -32.63 -24.74 -47.12
CA GLY A 742 -31.52 -24.40 -48.02
C GLY A 742 -30.23 -25.19 -47.76
N SER A 743 -29.59 -25.69 -48.84
CA SER A 743 -28.39 -26.55 -48.87
C SER A 743 -27.32 -25.95 -49.79
N ALA A 744 -26.02 -26.29 -49.74
CA ALA A 744 -25.27 -27.28 -48.96
C ALA A 744 -23.85 -26.73 -48.66
N ALA A 745 -23.09 -27.24 -47.68
CA ALA A 745 -21.98 -28.20 -47.84
C ALA A 745 -20.91 -27.83 -46.76
N GLY A 746 -20.00 -28.67 -46.28
CA GLY A 746 -19.55 -29.97 -46.76
C GLY A 746 -18.04 -30.01 -47.02
N ALA A 747 -17.21 -29.59 -46.05
CA ALA A 747 -15.76 -29.72 -46.13
C ALA A 747 -15.12 -29.94 -44.74
N SER A 748 -14.58 -31.15 -44.53
CA SER A 748 -13.72 -31.51 -43.41
C SER A 748 -12.27 -31.49 -43.89
N PHE A 749 -11.35 -30.94 -43.10
CA PHE A 749 -9.91 -31.20 -43.29
C PHE A 749 -9.26 -31.55 -41.95
N ARG A 750 -8.71 -32.76 -41.90
CA ARG A 750 -7.85 -33.24 -40.80
C ARG A 750 -6.39 -32.94 -41.12
N VAL A 751 -5.71 -32.43 -40.11
CA VAL A 751 -4.36 -32.80 -39.64
C VAL A 751 -3.48 -33.55 -40.66
N GLY A 752 -2.41 -32.88 -41.10
CA GLY A 752 -1.22 -33.51 -41.66
C GLY A 752 0.01 -33.09 -40.85
N SER A 753 0.51 -33.98 -40.00
CA SER A 753 1.82 -33.83 -39.35
C SER A 753 2.91 -34.37 -40.27
N LEU A 754 3.96 -33.61 -40.54
CA LEU A 754 5.23 -34.15 -41.03
C LEU A 754 6.40 -33.39 -40.41
N SER A 755 7.45 -34.14 -40.10
CA SER A 755 8.66 -33.73 -39.40
C SER A 755 9.81 -33.43 -40.38
N SER A 756 10.79 -32.67 -39.89
CA SER A 756 12.22 -32.71 -40.29
C SER A 756 12.54 -32.69 -41.79
N GLU A 757 13.02 -31.55 -42.29
CA GLU A 757 14.46 -31.19 -42.26
C GLU A 757 14.62 -29.67 -42.11
#